data_AF-A0A2M9HEH2-F1
#
_entry.id   AF-A0A2M9HEH2-F1
#
_cell.length_a   1.000
_cell.length_b   1.000
_cell.length_c   1.000
_cell.angle_alpha   90.00
_cell.angle_beta   90.00
_cell.angle_gamma   90.00
#
_symmetry.space_group_name_H-M   'P 1'
#
loop_
_entity.id
_entity.type
_entity.pdbx_description
1 polymer ?
#
loop_
_entity_poly.entity_id
_entity_poly.type
_entity_poly.pdbx_seq_one_letter_code
_entity_poly.pdbx_strand_id
1 'polypeptide(L)'
;MLFDEDAELDDEFVSTAFASDDVRAMEKPLLDSGVPLMHMAASAAAMSARVMLARAQVSPDDARIVLLAGGGDNGGDGLFAAAELADQGATVTAVAVGRSLHAEGLAAFDRAGGEVIVLDPRAEIEGHAAPADEDEAADLFDEALDIAQDSHLVIDAMTGIGLQGALRGIPAHIAEELGRQSGLPESMALPSGENLGAFPLVLAVDVPSGVGVNDGALPGPYIPADVTATFGAMKPCALLPPSAYVCGQLVLVDFDFDTTRFTPAVEAMTSRTAAQIIRLPHVADSKYSRGVTGLITGSQAYPGAAVLSCHAAAVSNVGMIRYRGPARAEDLVLREVPEAVMGGGHVQSWVVGSGVPNGEADEHGDDAQRREIRALLARYDAQTEGSADMPPVVVDAGALDLLPETCAPQVLITPHAGELARLISERDEDVTADEVMAEPLHWATRAWELTGATVLLKGAITVIVGYDEEGGPSVITSGSGPAWLSSAGAGDVLAGTLGAVLAQGADTLRIMPDQVGIHAATGAFLHGLAAQLASESLQTGWRRPVVYDPDSAFDFLEAMQPVSNMLAHTGYLVGSLGHPITAKDVIEELPHAFALLIRMYDDHDDDGIGPDDLSGAGFNPDGPAGGDDDDPHGDDPVGGDIIDDDAVIEPDDDADDGDGVYLDADRDYTDEELDALMDRLTSRR
;
A
#
# COMPACT_ATOMS: atom_id res chain seq x y z
N MET A 1 -10.79 -11.24 20.20
CA MET A 1 -10.23 -10.34 19.18
C MET A 1 -11.37 -9.82 18.34
N LEU A 2 -11.15 -8.74 17.59
CA LEU A 2 -12.11 -8.27 16.59
C LEU A 2 -12.36 -9.34 15.51
N PHE A 3 -11.33 -10.10 15.19
CA PHE A 3 -11.30 -11.05 14.09
C PHE A 3 -10.83 -12.42 14.60
N ASP A 4 -11.10 -13.50 13.86
CA ASP A 4 -10.52 -14.82 14.16
C ASP A 4 -9.02 -14.83 13.82
N GLU A 5 -8.27 -15.73 14.46
CA GLU A 5 -6.80 -15.87 14.31
C GLU A 5 -6.41 -16.05 12.84
N ASP A 6 -7.18 -16.82 12.07
CA ASP A 6 -6.93 -17.05 10.64
C ASP A 6 -6.99 -15.75 9.82
N ALA A 7 -7.96 -14.88 10.11
CA ALA A 7 -8.12 -13.63 9.38
C ALA A 7 -7.09 -12.55 9.79
N GLU A 8 -6.47 -12.69 10.97
CA GLU A 8 -5.32 -11.86 11.37
C GLU A 8 -4.05 -12.32 10.64
N LEU A 9 -3.83 -13.64 10.52
CA LEU A 9 -2.70 -14.21 9.79
C LEU A 9 -2.76 -13.86 8.29
N ASP A 10 -3.95 -13.92 7.67
CA ASP A 10 -4.13 -13.55 6.27
C ASP A 10 -3.82 -12.08 6.01
N ASP A 11 -4.21 -11.18 6.91
CA ASP A 11 -3.92 -9.75 6.77
C ASP A 11 -2.42 -9.47 7.00
N GLU A 12 -1.79 -10.16 7.94
CA GLU A 12 -0.34 -10.07 8.18
C GLU A 12 0.45 -10.53 6.96
N PHE A 13 0.09 -11.66 6.36
CA PHE A 13 0.77 -12.24 5.20
C PHE A 13 0.84 -11.27 4.01
N VAL A 14 -0.24 -10.52 3.78
CA VAL A 14 -0.37 -9.60 2.64
C VAL A 14 -0.01 -8.15 2.96
N SER A 15 0.35 -7.83 4.21
CA SER A 15 0.70 -6.48 4.64
C SER A 15 2.12 -6.36 5.21
N THR A 16 2.82 -7.46 5.46
CA THR A 16 4.18 -7.46 6.01
C THR A 16 5.23 -7.81 4.97
N ALA A 17 6.40 -7.19 5.08
CA ALA A 17 7.56 -7.47 4.23
C ALA A 17 8.81 -7.76 5.07
N PHE A 18 9.62 -8.71 4.61
CA PHE A 18 10.78 -9.22 5.33
C PHE A 18 12.07 -8.96 4.57
N ALA A 19 13.16 -8.70 5.31
CA ALA A 19 14.46 -8.46 4.70
C ALA A 19 14.93 -9.69 3.90
N SER A 20 15.71 -9.45 2.84
CA SER A 20 16.20 -10.52 1.96
C SER A 20 16.90 -11.67 2.67
N ASP A 21 17.63 -11.38 3.76
CA ASP A 21 18.33 -12.41 4.54
C ASP A 21 17.37 -13.26 5.39
N ASP A 22 16.26 -12.68 5.85
CA ASP A 22 15.22 -13.40 6.57
C ASP A 22 14.43 -14.31 5.63
N VAL A 23 14.09 -13.82 4.43
CA VAL A 23 13.46 -14.63 3.36
C VAL A 23 14.32 -15.86 3.03
N ARG A 24 15.63 -15.68 2.83
CA ARG A 24 16.56 -16.82 2.62
C ARG A 24 16.60 -17.79 3.79
N ALA A 25 16.47 -17.27 5.02
CA ALA A 25 16.43 -18.10 6.21
C ALA A 25 15.13 -18.91 6.30
N MET A 26 14.01 -18.37 5.82
CA MET A 26 12.72 -19.05 5.69
C MET A 26 12.72 -20.11 4.58
N GLU A 27 13.37 -19.84 3.45
CA GLU A 27 13.48 -20.80 2.32
C GLU A 27 14.29 -22.04 2.67
N LYS A 28 15.37 -21.87 3.45
CA LYS A 28 16.38 -22.91 3.66
C LYS A 28 15.82 -24.24 4.21
N PRO A 29 14.96 -24.26 5.25
CA PRO A 29 14.36 -25.51 5.73
C PRO A 29 13.54 -26.24 4.67
N LEU A 30 12.82 -25.50 3.81
CA LEU A 30 12.00 -26.08 2.74
C LEU A 30 12.89 -26.68 1.66
N LEU A 31 13.94 -25.97 1.24
CA LEU A 31 14.95 -26.48 0.30
C LEU A 31 15.67 -27.72 0.86
N ASP A 32 16.07 -27.70 2.13
CA ASP A 32 16.70 -28.83 2.83
C ASP A 32 15.76 -30.06 2.89
N SER A 33 14.44 -29.84 2.87
CA SER A 33 13.41 -30.89 2.81
C SER A 33 13.03 -31.32 1.39
N GLY A 34 13.59 -30.68 0.37
CA GLY A 34 13.38 -31.01 -1.04
C GLY A 34 12.12 -30.42 -1.65
N VAL A 35 11.53 -29.37 -1.05
CA VAL A 35 10.41 -28.64 -1.68
C VAL A 35 10.92 -27.96 -2.95
N PRO A 36 10.24 -28.12 -4.09
CA PRO A 36 10.70 -27.59 -5.37
C PRO A 36 10.30 -26.11 -5.55
N LEU A 37 10.77 -25.23 -4.67
CA LEU A 37 10.38 -23.81 -4.64
C LEU A 37 10.54 -23.11 -6.00
N MET A 38 11.65 -23.38 -6.71
CA MET A 38 11.91 -22.82 -8.05
C MET A 38 10.84 -23.21 -9.08
N HIS A 39 10.35 -24.45 -9.04
CA HIS A 39 9.27 -24.86 -9.95
C HIS A 39 7.93 -24.23 -9.58
N MET A 40 7.68 -24.04 -8.28
CA MET A 40 6.47 -23.35 -7.79
C MET A 40 6.48 -21.88 -8.21
N ALA A 41 7.61 -21.19 -8.01
CA ALA A 41 7.84 -19.81 -8.46
C ALA A 41 7.66 -19.68 -9.97
N ALA A 42 8.30 -20.56 -10.74
CA ALA A 42 8.20 -20.58 -12.20
C ALA A 42 6.77 -20.77 -12.70
N SER A 43 6.00 -21.69 -12.11
CA SER A 43 4.61 -21.93 -12.50
C SER A 43 3.71 -20.73 -12.19
N ALA A 44 3.89 -20.09 -11.04
CA ALA A 44 3.17 -18.87 -10.69
C ALA A 44 3.52 -17.70 -11.62
N ALA A 45 4.80 -17.54 -11.98
CA ALA A 45 5.24 -16.55 -12.95
C ALA A 45 4.67 -16.82 -14.36
N ALA A 46 4.67 -18.08 -14.81
CA ALA A 46 4.05 -18.47 -16.08
C ALA A 46 2.54 -18.22 -16.08
N MET A 47 1.83 -18.56 -15.01
CA MET A 47 0.41 -18.25 -14.87
C MET A 47 0.15 -16.74 -14.91
N SER A 48 0.94 -15.95 -14.18
CA SER A 48 0.85 -14.48 -14.19
C SER A 48 1.04 -13.92 -15.60
N ALA A 49 2.06 -14.39 -16.33
CA ALA A 49 2.29 -14.03 -17.72
C ALA A 49 1.09 -14.35 -18.63
N ARG A 50 0.49 -15.54 -18.48
CA ARG A 50 -0.71 -15.94 -19.24
C ARG A 50 -1.89 -15.04 -18.95
N VAL A 51 -2.12 -14.70 -17.69
CA VAL A 51 -3.19 -13.78 -17.29
C VAL A 51 -2.97 -12.39 -17.90
N MET A 52 -1.74 -11.87 -17.86
CA MET A 52 -1.39 -10.59 -18.49
C MET A 52 -1.66 -10.60 -20.00
N LEU A 53 -1.20 -11.63 -20.71
CA LEU A 53 -1.40 -11.79 -22.16
C LEU A 53 -2.88 -11.94 -22.51
N ALA A 54 -3.63 -12.75 -21.76
CA ALA A 54 -5.06 -12.94 -21.96
C ALA A 54 -5.84 -11.62 -21.79
N ARG A 55 -5.48 -10.80 -20.80
CA ARG A 55 -6.07 -9.47 -20.58
C ARG A 55 -5.72 -8.50 -21.70
N ALA A 56 -4.53 -8.61 -22.26
CA ALA A 56 -4.11 -7.88 -23.47
C ALA A 56 -4.70 -8.47 -24.77
N GLN A 57 -5.56 -9.49 -24.68
CA GLN A 57 -6.20 -10.19 -25.81
C GLN A 57 -5.18 -10.80 -26.79
N VAL A 58 -4.05 -11.27 -26.26
CA VAL A 58 -3.02 -11.98 -27.01
C VAL A 58 -3.21 -13.48 -26.80
N SER A 59 -3.39 -14.22 -27.89
CA SER A 59 -3.47 -15.68 -27.85
C SER A 59 -2.08 -16.29 -27.57
N PRO A 60 -1.98 -17.48 -26.94
CA PRO A 60 -0.69 -18.13 -26.71
C PRO A 60 0.13 -18.31 -27.99
N ASP A 61 -0.50 -18.73 -29.09
CA ASP A 61 0.19 -18.95 -30.39
C ASP A 61 0.72 -17.66 -31.03
N ASP A 62 0.14 -16.51 -30.69
CA ASP A 62 0.58 -15.20 -31.16
C ASP A 62 1.54 -14.52 -30.17
N ALA A 63 1.72 -15.06 -28.97
CA ALA A 63 2.51 -14.43 -27.91
C ALA A 63 4.00 -14.43 -28.25
N ARG A 64 4.59 -13.23 -28.37
CA ARG A 64 6.04 -13.02 -28.42
C ARG A 64 6.51 -12.60 -27.04
N ILE A 65 7.35 -13.40 -26.41
CA ILE A 65 7.81 -13.19 -25.04
C ILE A 65 9.33 -13.10 -25.04
N VAL A 66 9.87 -12.09 -24.37
CA VAL A 66 11.32 -11.98 -24.12
C VAL A 66 11.58 -12.23 -22.65
N LEU A 67 12.46 -13.18 -22.35
CA LEU A 67 12.98 -13.40 -21.00
C LEU A 67 14.34 -12.71 -20.86
N LEU A 68 14.48 -11.76 -19.94
CA LEU A 68 15.79 -11.22 -19.55
C LEU A 68 16.37 -12.08 -18.43
N ALA A 69 17.29 -12.99 -18.75
CA ALA A 69 17.73 -14.04 -17.83
C ALA A 69 19.11 -13.76 -17.21
N GLY A 70 19.15 -13.63 -15.88
CA GLY A 70 20.37 -13.65 -15.10
C GLY A 70 20.93 -15.06 -14.88
N GLY A 71 22.11 -15.14 -14.27
CA GLY A 71 22.78 -16.43 -14.00
C GLY A 71 22.48 -17.07 -12.65
N GLY A 72 21.69 -16.41 -11.79
CA GLY A 72 21.31 -16.91 -10.45
C GLY A 72 19.94 -17.58 -10.43
N ASP A 73 19.44 -17.84 -9.23
CA ASP A 73 18.17 -18.56 -9.01
C ASP A 73 16.97 -17.85 -9.65
N ASN A 74 16.90 -16.50 -9.57
CA ASN A 74 15.84 -15.72 -10.24
C ASN A 74 15.80 -15.97 -11.76
N GLY A 75 16.98 -16.07 -12.38
CA GLY A 75 17.09 -16.43 -13.80
C GLY A 75 16.66 -17.87 -14.08
N GLY A 76 16.83 -18.77 -13.11
CA GLY A 76 16.29 -20.12 -13.13
C GLY A 76 14.76 -20.16 -13.09
N ASP A 77 14.14 -19.40 -12.17
CA ASP A 77 12.69 -19.24 -12.09
C ASP A 77 12.13 -18.76 -13.43
N GLY A 78 12.75 -17.72 -14.01
CA GLY A 78 12.40 -17.18 -15.31
C GLY A 78 12.56 -18.17 -16.46
N LEU A 79 13.64 -18.97 -16.49
CA LEU A 79 13.88 -19.98 -17.52
C LEU A 79 12.86 -21.12 -17.47
N PHE A 80 12.50 -21.59 -16.27
CA PHE A 80 11.45 -22.60 -16.12
C PHE A 80 10.08 -22.05 -16.52
N ALA A 81 9.76 -20.81 -16.13
CA ALA A 81 8.52 -20.15 -16.55
C ALA A 81 8.46 -19.99 -18.08
N ALA A 82 9.56 -19.56 -18.69
CA ALA A 82 9.70 -19.42 -20.13
C ALA A 82 9.57 -20.76 -20.87
N ALA A 83 10.10 -21.84 -20.30
CA ALA A 83 9.94 -23.20 -20.84
C ALA A 83 8.47 -23.63 -20.84
N GLU A 84 7.75 -23.39 -19.73
CA GLU A 84 6.32 -23.68 -19.64
C GLU A 84 5.50 -22.88 -20.67
N LEU A 85 5.80 -21.58 -20.83
CA LEU A 85 5.13 -20.73 -21.81
C LEU A 85 5.39 -21.17 -23.26
N ALA A 86 6.62 -21.58 -23.56
CA ALA A 86 6.99 -22.11 -24.88
C ALA A 86 6.30 -23.45 -25.18
N ASP A 87 6.23 -24.37 -24.21
CA ASP A 87 5.49 -25.64 -24.33
C ASP A 87 3.98 -25.42 -24.59
N GLN A 88 3.45 -24.27 -24.21
CA GLN A 88 2.07 -23.85 -24.43
C GLN A 88 1.84 -23.06 -25.74
N GLY A 89 2.86 -22.95 -26.61
CA GLY A 89 2.73 -22.38 -27.95
C GLY A 89 3.28 -20.96 -28.11
N ALA A 90 3.72 -20.29 -27.03
CA ALA A 90 4.31 -18.97 -27.13
C ALA A 90 5.68 -19.00 -27.83
N THR A 91 5.98 -17.96 -28.60
CA THR A 91 7.34 -17.73 -29.12
C THR A 91 8.14 -17.03 -28.04
N VAL A 92 9.12 -17.74 -27.46
CA VAL A 92 9.91 -17.22 -26.34
C VAL A 92 11.39 -17.13 -26.71
N THR A 93 11.98 -15.95 -26.51
CA THR A 93 13.42 -15.69 -26.68
C THR A 93 14.03 -15.29 -25.34
N ALA A 94 15.02 -16.03 -24.86
CA ALA A 94 15.78 -15.70 -23.66
C ALA A 94 17.04 -14.90 -24.01
N VAL A 95 17.14 -13.70 -23.47
CA VAL A 95 18.33 -12.85 -23.55
C VAL A 95 19.17 -13.08 -22.31
N ALA A 96 20.31 -13.75 -22.49
CA ALA A 96 21.25 -14.04 -21.41
C ALA A 96 22.10 -12.78 -21.10
N VAL A 97 21.81 -12.15 -19.95
CA VAL A 97 22.48 -10.91 -19.52
C VAL A 97 23.72 -11.17 -18.66
N GLY A 98 23.92 -12.43 -18.26
CA GLY A 98 25.06 -12.91 -17.48
C GLY A 98 26.01 -13.80 -18.27
N ARG A 99 27.05 -14.30 -17.59
CA ARG A 99 28.03 -15.24 -18.19
C ARG A 99 27.62 -16.70 -18.12
N SER A 100 26.57 -16.99 -17.39
CA SER A 100 26.02 -18.33 -17.16
C SER A 100 24.52 -18.20 -17.03
N LEU A 101 23.82 -19.30 -17.25
CA LEU A 101 22.40 -19.47 -16.98
C LEU A 101 22.20 -20.65 -16.04
N HIS A 102 21.05 -20.71 -15.38
CA HIS A 102 20.67 -21.85 -14.56
C HIS A 102 20.57 -23.11 -15.43
N ALA A 103 21.37 -24.14 -15.11
CA ALA A 103 21.58 -25.28 -16.00
C ALA A 103 20.31 -26.11 -16.26
N GLU A 104 19.56 -26.42 -15.20
CA GLU A 104 18.33 -27.23 -15.34
C GLU A 104 17.21 -26.45 -16.02
N GLY A 105 17.13 -25.14 -15.74
CA GLY A 105 16.17 -24.23 -16.39
C GLY A 105 16.46 -24.09 -17.88
N LEU A 106 17.72 -23.87 -18.26
CA LEU A 106 18.15 -23.82 -19.65
C LEU A 106 17.86 -25.14 -20.39
N ALA A 107 18.13 -26.29 -19.77
CA ALA A 107 17.85 -27.59 -20.37
C ALA A 107 16.35 -27.87 -20.55
N ALA A 108 15.48 -27.28 -19.72
CA ALA A 108 14.04 -27.30 -19.91
C ALA A 108 13.63 -26.37 -21.05
N PHE A 109 14.14 -25.14 -21.08
CA PHE A 109 13.87 -24.14 -22.11
C PHE A 109 14.29 -24.60 -23.52
N ASP A 110 15.49 -25.18 -23.66
CA ASP A 110 15.98 -25.75 -24.91
C ASP A 110 15.07 -26.89 -25.41
N ARG A 111 14.51 -27.68 -24.50
CA ARG A 111 13.61 -28.79 -24.84
C ARG A 111 12.26 -28.30 -25.33
N ALA A 112 11.78 -27.20 -24.77
CA ALA A 112 10.57 -26.50 -25.22
C ALA A 112 10.77 -25.77 -26.56
N GLY A 113 12.01 -25.70 -27.07
CA GLY A 113 12.34 -25.09 -28.36
C GLY A 113 12.54 -23.57 -28.30
N GLY A 114 12.81 -23.03 -27.11
CA GLY A 114 13.13 -21.63 -26.92
C GLY A 114 14.44 -21.21 -27.61
N GLU A 115 14.53 -19.94 -27.96
CA GLU A 115 15.74 -19.34 -28.57
C GLU A 115 16.54 -18.56 -27.53
N VAL A 116 17.87 -18.64 -27.57
CA VAL A 116 18.75 -17.94 -26.62
C VAL A 116 19.68 -16.98 -27.35
N ILE A 117 19.67 -15.71 -26.93
CA ILE A 117 20.62 -14.68 -27.35
C ILE A 117 21.63 -14.45 -26.23
N VAL A 118 22.92 -14.59 -26.53
CA VAL A 118 24.00 -14.43 -25.55
C VAL A 118 24.71 -13.11 -25.77
N LEU A 119 24.73 -12.24 -24.76
CA LEU A 119 25.26 -10.88 -24.90
C LEU A 119 26.71 -10.70 -24.41
N ASP A 120 27.20 -11.50 -23.45
CA ASP A 120 28.59 -11.39 -22.96
C ASP A 120 29.53 -12.28 -23.82
N PRO A 121 30.55 -11.73 -24.50
CA PRO A 121 31.58 -12.51 -25.22
C PRO A 121 32.36 -13.50 -24.33
N ARG A 122 32.27 -13.33 -23.01
CA ARG A 122 32.90 -14.20 -22.01
C ARG A 122 31.91 -15.19 -21.38
N ALA A 123 30.72 -15.32 -21.94
CA ALA A 123 29.74 -16.28 -21.46
C ALA A 123 30.19 -17.73 -21.73
N GLU A 124 29.88 -18.60 -20.78
CA GLU A 124 30.08 -20.05 -20.87
C GLU A 124 28.71 -20.71 -20.65
N ILE A 125 27.87 -20.69 -21.70
CA ILE A 125 26.51 -21.24 -21.68
C ILE A 125 26.50 -22.51 -22.55
N GLU A 126 26.08 -23.64 -21.96
CA GLU A 126 26.08 -24.93 -22.66
C GLU A 126 25.13 -24.91 -23.85
N GLY A 127 25.59 -25.34 -25.03
CA GLY A 127 24.78 -25.41 -26.24
C GLY A 127 24.66 -24.11 -27.05
N HIS A 128 25.05 -22.98 -26.48
CA HIS A 128 24.84 -21.64 -27.06
C HIS A 128 26.16 -20.90 -27.27
N ALA A 129 26.35 -20.33 -28.47
CA ALA A 129 27.59 -19.64 -28.82
C ALA A 129 27.61 -18.22 -28.25
N ALA A 130 28.69 -17.86 -27.54
CA ALA A 130 28.95 -16.48 -27.18
C ALA A 130 29.40 -15.66 -28.41
N PRO A 131 29.20 -14.33 -28.41
CA PRO A 131 29.70 -13.46 -29.47
C PRO A 131 31.21 -13.62 -29.67
N ALA A 132 31.67 -13.64 -30.91
CA ALA A 132 33.08 -13.84 -31.24
C ALA A 132 33.94 -12.61 -30.88
N ASP A 133 33.36 -11.43 -30.94
CA ASP A 133 34.00 -10.15 -30.61
C ASP A 133 33.00 -9.10 -30.11
N GLU A 134 33.50 -7.89 -29.84
CA GLU A 134 32.71 -6.77 -29.33
C GLU A 134 31.73 -6.22 -30.37
N ASP A 135 32.02 -6.36 -31.67
CA ASP A 135 31.13 -5.88 -32.73
C ASP A 135 29.92 -6.80 -32.85
N GLU A 136 30.12 -8.13 -32.85
CA GLU A 136 29.02 -9.11 -32.83
C GLU A 136 28.19 -9.00 -31.55
N ALA A 137 28.81 -8.72 -30.40
CA ALA A 137 28.09 -8.50 -29.14
C ALA A 137 27.20 -7.26 -29.18
N ALA A 138 27.64 -6.19 -29.85
CA ALA A 138 26.83 -4.99 -30.06
C ALA A 138 25.65 -5.25 -31.01
N ASP A 139 25.89 -5.96 -32.11
CA ASP A 139 24.82 -6.35 -33.05
C ASP A 139 23.75 -7.22 -32.36
N LEU A 140 24.17 -8.20 -31.54
CA LEU A 140 23.25 -9.04 -30.75
C LEU A 140 22.52 -8.26 -29.65
N PHE A 141 23.16 -7.23 -29.09
CA PHE A 141 22.52 -6.35 -28.12
C PHE A 141 21.41 -5.52 -28.77
N ASP A 142 21.69 -4.92 -29.94
CA ASP A 142 20.70 -4.17 -30.72
C ASP A 142 19.54 -5.09 -31.15
N GLU A 143 19.84 -6.32 -31.59
CA GLU A 143 18.83 -7.34 -31.91
C GLU A 143 17.97 -7.70 -30.70
N ALA A 144 18.57 -7.93 -29.53
CA ALA A 144 17.84 -8.21 -28.30
C ALA A 144 16.90 -7.06 -27.90
N LEU A 145 17.34 -5.81 -28.07
CA LEU A 145 16.54 -4.62 -27.80
C LEU A 145 15.35 -4.51 -28.76
N ASP A 146 15.58 -4.70 -30.06
CA ASP A 146 14.53 -4.68 -31.08
C ASP A 146 13.46 -5.75 -30.80
N ILE A 147 13.88 -6.99 -30.47
CA ILE A 147 12.95 -8.09 -30.16
C ILE A 147 12.17 -7.78 -28.88
N ALA A 148 12.82 -7.23 -27.84
CA ALA A 148 12.15 -6.86 -26.60
C ALA A 148 11.11 -5.76 -26.82
N GLN A 149 11.42 -4.73 -27.63
CA GLN A 149 10.50 -3.64 -27.97
C GLN A 149 9.30 -4.12 -28.82
N ASP A 150 9.51 -5.12 -29.69
CA ASP A 150 8.46 -5.71 -30.53
C ASP A 150 7.70 -6.87 -29.84
N SER A 151 8.09 -7.25 -28.62
CA SER A 151 7.45 -8.32 -27.86
C SER A 151 6.10 -7.90 -27.27
N HIS A 152 5.26 -8.87 -26.92
CA HIS A 152 4.04 -8.61 -26.16
C HIS A 152 4.31 -8.57 -24.65
N LEU A 153 5.32 -9.31 -24.19
CA LEU A 153 5.68 -9.40 -22.77
C LEU A 153 7.20 -9.56 -22.61
N VAL A 154 7.78 -8.77 -21.72
CA VAL A 154 9.12 -8.94 -21.18
C VAL A 154 9.00 -9.56 -19.78
N ILE A 155 9.67 -10.67 -19.55
CA ILE A 155 9.85 -11.28 -18.23
C ILE A 155 11.22 -10.85 -17.72
N ASP A 156 11.24 -9.99 -16.70
CA ASP A 156 12.46 -9.55 -16.03
C ASP A 156 12.86 -10.55 -14.94
N ALA A 157 13.89 -11.34 -15.24
CA ALA A 157 14.51 -12.30 -14.34
C ALA A 157 16.03 -12.08 -14.23
N MET A 158 16.49 -10.83 -14.41
CA MET A 158 17.93 -10.53 -14.43
C MET A 158 18.55 -10.63 -13.04
N THR A 159 17.86 -10.09 -12.04
CA THR A 159 18.31 -10.06 -10.64
C THR A 159 17.15 -10.22 -9.68
N GLY A 160 17.32 -11.01 -8.61
CA GLY A 160 16.37 -11.09 -7.49
C GLY A 160 16.94 -10.46 -6.21
N ILE A 161 16.58 -10.98 -5.04
CA ILE A 161 17.09 -10.56 -3.71
C ILE A 161 18.62 -10.63 -3.50
N GLY A 162 19.38 -11.13 -4.48
CA GLY A 162 20.84 -11.21 -4.49
C GLY A 162 21.57 -9.90 -4.79
N LEU A 163 20.89 -8.93 -5.40
CA LEU A 163 21.52 -7.67 -5.82
C LEU A 163 21.71 -6.71 -4.63
N GLN A 164 22.86 -6.04 -4.59
CA GLN A 164 23.12 -4.92 -3.69
C GLN A 164 23.54 -3.68 -4.51
N GLY A 165 22.74 -2.62 -4.40
CA GLY A 165 22.93 -1.37 -5.14
C GLY A 165 22.55 -1.47 -6.62
N ALA A 166 23.07 -0.56 -7.43
CA ALA A 166 22.73 -0.44 -8.85
C ALA A 166 23.16 -1.66 -9.69
N LEU A 167 22.39 -1.92 -10.76
CA LEU A 167 22.79 -2.82 -11.84
C LEU A 167 24.15 -2.39 -12.44
N ARG A 168 24.88 -3.35 -13.00
CA ARG A 168 26.18 -3.11 -13.63
C ARG A 168 26.33 -3.90 -14.92
N GLY A 169 27.09 -3.38 -15.88
CA GLY A 169 27.38 -4.07 -17.13
C GLY A 169 26.14 -4.25 -18.00
N ILE A 170 26.02 -5.41 -18.66
CA ILE A 170 24.94 -5.70 -19.61
C ILE A 170 23.53 -5.52 -19.01
N PRO A 171 23.21 -6.03 -17.80
CA PRO A 171 21.91 -5.78 -17.17
C PRO A 171 21.59 -4.28 -17.00
N ALA A 172 22.58 -3.46 -16.65
CA ALA A 172 22.38 -2.02 -16.51
C ALA A 172 22.08 -1.36 -17.85
N HIS A 173 22.82 -1.72 -18.90
CA HIS A 173 22.60 -1.15 -20.23
C HIS A 173 21.22 -1.55 -20.79
N ILE A 174 20.77 -2.79 -20.57
CA ILE A 174 19.41 -3.20 -20.94
C ILE A 174 18.37 -2.39 -20.17
N ALA A 175 18.54 -2.22 -18.85
CA ALA A 175 17.61 -1.43 -18.05
C ALA A 175 17.62 0.07 -18.44
N GLU A 176 18.75 0.61 -18.91
CA GLU A 176 18.84 1.98 -19.44
C GLU A 176 18.03 2.15 -20.74
N GLU A 177 18.08 1.16 -21.63
CA GLU A 177 17.42 1.22 -22.95
C GLU A 177 15.94 0.81 -22.91
N LEU A 178 15.58 -0.22 -22.14
CA LEU A 178 14.20 -0.71 -22.00
C LEU A 178 13.42 -0.05 -20.87
N GLY A 179 14.11 0.47 -19.85
CA GLY A 179 13.50 0.94 -18.61
C GLY A 179 13.72 2.43 -18.38
N ARG A 180 14.29 2.76 -17.22
CA ARG A 180 14.59 4.13 -16.79
C ARG A 180 16.02 4.20 -16.26
N GLN A 181 16.70 5.30 -16.56
CA GLN A 181 18.05 5.55 -16.06
C GLN A 181 18.08 5.90 -14.57
N SER A 182 17.11 6.70 -14.11
CA SER A 182 16.92 7.09 -12.70
C SER A 182 15.61 7.87 -12.51
N GLY A 183 15.27 8.15 -11.25
CA GLY A 183 14.09 8.95 -10.89
C GLY A 183 12.78 8.18 -10.97
N LEU A 184 11.70 8.81 -10.52
CA LEU A 184 10.36 8.22 -10.58
C LEU A 184 9.85 8.12 -12.03
N PRO A 185 9.05 7.10 -12.38
CA PRO A 185 8.39 7.06 -13.68
C PRO A 185 7.42 8.25 -13.81
N GLU A 186 7.33 8.85 -15.00
CA GLU A 186 6.45 10.00 -15.26
C GLU A 186 4.95 9.65 -15.14
N SER A 187 4.62 8.37 -15.36
CA SER A 187 3.33 7.77 -15.06
C SER A 187 3.52 6.76 -13.94
N MET A 188 2.88 6.96 -12.79
CA MET A 188 2.69 5.85 -11.85
C MET A 188 1.95 4.72 -12.58
N ALA A 189 2.27 3.47 -12.27
CA ALA A 189 1.44 2.35 -12.68
C ALA A 189 0.02 2.65 -12.19
N LEU A 190 -0.87 3.01 -13.11
CA LEU A 190 -2.24 3.40 -12.74
C LEU A 190 -2.89 2.21 -12.04
N PRO A 191 -3.84 2.48 -11.12
CA PRO A 191 -4.55 1.47 -10.35
C PRO A 191 -4.88 0.20 -11.15
N SER A 192 -5.34 0.39 -12.37
CA SER A 192 -5.97 -0.68 -13.13
C SER A 192 -5.06 -1.25 -14.23
N GLY A 193 -3.80 -0.85 -14.32
CA GLY A 193 -3.01 -1.15 -15.52
C GLY A 193 -3.70 -0.59 -16.78
N GLU A 194 -4.28 0.62 -16.71
CA GLU A 194 -5.07 1.19 -17.84
C GLU A 194 -4.25 1.34 -19.13
N ASN A 195 -2.93 1.13 -19.07
CA ASN A 195 -2.05 1.05 -20.23
C ASN A 195 -1.69 -0.39 -20.67
N LEU A 196 -2.48 -1.40 -20.32
CA LEU A 196 -2.33 -2.79 -20.82
C LEU A 196 -2.44 -2.92 -22.36
N GLY A 197 -2.72 -1.83 -23.08
CA GLY A 197 -2.76 -1.78 -24.54
C GLY A 197 -1.47 -1.32 -25.22
N ALA A 198 -0.45 -0.87 -24.48
CA ALA A 198 0.85 -0.50 -25.02
C ALA A 198 1.87 -1.60 -24.69
N PHE A 199 2.39 -2.26 -25.73
CA PHE A 199 3.46 -3.23 -25.60
C PHE A 199 4.85 -2.55 -25.60
N PRO A 200 5.87 -3.21 -25.00
CA PRO A 200 5.78 -4.48 -24.27
C PRO A 200 5.24 -4.33 -22.84
N LEU A 201 4.51 -5.34 -22.35
CA LEU A 201 4.21 -5.48 -20.92
C LEU A 201 5.45 -5.99 -20.18
N VAL A 202 5.56 -5.73 -18.88
CA VAL A 202 6.68 -6.21 -18.05
C VAL A 202 6.19 -7.01 -16.84
N LEU A 203 6.63 -8.27 -16.73
CA LEU A 203 6.49 -9.12 -15.56
C LEU A 203 7.85 -9.25 -14.85
N ALA A 204 7.97 -8.71 -13.64
CA ALA A 204 9.14 -8.94 -12.82
C ALA A 204 9.01 -10.25 -12.03
N VAL A 205 10.07 -11.06 -12.07
CA VAL A 205 10.20 -12.28 -11.27
C VAL A 205 10.87 -11.91 -9.96
N ASP A 206 10.19 -12.18 -8.86
CA ASP A 206 10.54 -11.90 -7.47
C ASP A 206 10.52 -10.40 -7.09
N VAL A 207 11.38 -9.61 -7.73
CA VAL A 207 11.49 -8.14 -7.57
C VAL A 207 11.92 -7.51 -8.91
N PRO A 208 11.49 -6.28 -9.22
CA PRO A 208 11.97 -5.60 -10.43
C PRO A 208 13.50 -5.41 -10.39
N SER A 209 14.20 -5.74 -11.48
CA SER A 209 15.65 -5.65 -11.51
C SER A 209 16.12 -4.20 -11.39
N GLY A 210 17.12 -3.99 -10.53
CA GLY A 210 17.75 -2.69 -10.28
C GLY A 210 17.14 -1.86 -9.17
N VAL A 211 16.11 -2.37 -8.47
CA VAL A 211 15.58 -1.73 -7.25
C VAL A 211 16.38 -2.12 -6.01
N GLY A 212 16.37 -1.25 -5.02
CA GLY A 212 16.87 -1.51 -3.68
C GLY A 212 15.89 -2.38 -2.90
N VAL A 213 16.19 -3.68 -2.78
CA VAL A 213 15.26 -4.68 -2.24
C VAL A 213 14.85 -4.41 -0.79
N ASN A 214 15.81 -3.99 0.05
CA ASN A 214 15.58 -3.80 1.49
C ASN A 214 15.31 -2.34 1.90
N ASP A 215 15.66 -1.37 1.06
CA ASP A 215 15.55 0.07 1.37
C ASP A 215 14.55 0.82 0.48
N GLY A 216 14.08 0.17 -0.59
CA GLY A 216 13.15 0.73 -1.56
C GLY A 216 13.76 1.76 -2.52
N ALA A 217 15.09 1.94 -2.51
CA ALA A 217 15.75 2.95 -3.33
C ALA A 217 15.78 2.57 -4.82
N LEU A 218 16.04 3.56 -5.69
CA LEU A 218 16.31 3.34 -7.12
C LEU A 218 17.76 3.78 -7.42
N PRO A 219 18.77 2.96 -7.08
CA PRO A 219 20.18 3.36 -7.06
C PRO A 219 20.82 3.59 -8.44
N GLY A 220 20.11 3.27 -9.52
CA GLY A 220 20.58 3.39 -10.89
C GLY A 220 19.51 2.93 -11.88
N PRO A 221 19.90 2.41 -13.05
CA PRO A 221 18.96 1.92 -14.04
C PRO A 221 18.10 0.77 -13.53
N TYR A 222 16.81 0.80 -13.87
CA TYR A 222 15.82 -0.21 -13.46
C TYR A 222 14.73 -0.37 -14.54
N ILE A 223 14.01 -1.49 -14.51
CA ILE A 223 12.85 -1.73 -15.38
C ILE A 223 11.57 -1.65 -14.54
N PRO A 224 10.66 -0.70 -14.79
CA PRO A 224 9.35 -0.69 -14.14
C PRO A 224 8.52 -1.89 -14.57
N ALA A 225 7.89 -2.56 -13.61
CA ALA A 225 7.03 -3.71 -13.87
C ALA A 225 5.54 -3.30 -13.94
N ASP A 226 4.79 -3.95 -14.83
CA ASP A 226 3.32 -3.92 -14.79
C ASP A 226 2.79 -4.89 -13.73
N VAL A 227 3.46 -6.02 -13.56
CA VAL A 227 3.19 -7.03 -12.52
C VAL A 227 4.52 -7.50 -11.93
N THR A 228 4.57 -7.66 -10.61
CA THR A 228 5.68 -8.35 -9.92
C THR A 228 5.14 -9.57 -9.22
N ALA A 229 5.63 -10.75 -9.60
CA ALA A 229 5.34 -12.00 -8.89
C ALA A 229 6.41 -12.21 -7.81
N THR A 230 6.06 -12.00 -6.55
CA THR A 230 6.94 -12.17 -5.38
C THR A 230 6.63 -13.48 -4.67
N PHE A 231 7.67 -14.18 -4.24
CA PHE A 231 7.55 -15.54 -3.72
C PHE A 231 7.77 -15.63 -2.21
N GLY A 232 6.93 -16.42 -1.55
CA GLY A 232 6.96 -16.77 -0.12
C GLY A 232 6.62 -15.64 0.83
N ALA A 233 7.24 -14.48 0.67
CA ALA A 233 6.97 -13.28 1.44
C ALA A 233 7.24 -12.02 0.61
N MET A 234 6.59 -10.91 0.95
CA MET A 234 6.92 -9.62 0.34
C MET A 234 8.29 -9.13 0.79
N LYS A 235 8.97 -8.39 -0.09
CA LYS A 235 10.24 -7.71 0.19
C LYS A 235 9.97 -6.22 0.45
N PRO A 236 10.80 -5.52 1.24
CA PRO A 236 10.56 -4.11 1.58
C PRO A 236 10.34 -3.21 0.37
N CYS A 237 10.99 -3.49 -0.77
CA CYS A 237 10.78 -2.73 -2.01
C CYS A 237 9.34 -2.72 -2.53
N ALA A 238 8.50 -3.69 -2.14
CA ALA A 238 7.08 -3.72 -2.48
C ALA A 238 6.24 -2.70 -1.68
N LEU A 239 6.72 -2.29 -0.51
CA LEU A 239 6.01 -1.40 0.42
C LEU A 239 6.67 -0.01 0.52
N LEU A 240 7.97 0.09 0.26
CA LEU A 240 8.76 1.30 0.42
C LEU A 240 8.84 2.11 -0.87
N PRO A 241 8.61 3.43 -0.82
CA PRO A 241 8.94 4.32 -1.92
C PRO A 241 10.46 4.56 -1.98
N PRO A 242 11.03 4.86 -3.17
CA PRO A 242 10.36 4.95 -4.47
C PRO A 242 10.03 3.62 -5.18
N SER A 243 10.60 2.48 -4.80
CA SER A 243 10.45 1.23 -5.55
C SER A 243 9.02 0.69 -5.61
N ALA A 244 8.20 0.94 -4.59
CA ALA A 244 6.79 0.50 -4.59
C ALA A 244 6.00 1.06 -5.80
N TYR A 245 6.39 2.23 -6.33
CA TYR A 245 5.76 2.82 -7.52
C TYR A 245 6.09 2.10 -8.83
N VAL A 246 7.09 1.22 -8.83
CA VAL A 246 7.60 0.52 -10.02
C VAL A 246 7.39 -1.00 -9.95
N CYS A 247 6.77 -1.50 -8.88
CA CYS A 247 6.44 -2.92 -8.73
C CYS A 247 5.15 -3.33 -9.47
N GLY A 248 4.35 -2.36 -9.94
CA GLY A 248 3.08 -2.64 -10.61
C GLY A 248 2.08 -3.34 -9.68
N GLN A 249 1.27 -4.25 -10.23
CA GLN A 249 0.41 -5.13 -9.45
C GLN A 249 1.25 -6.24 -8.82
N LEU A 250 1.16 -6.39 -7.49
CA LEU A 250 1.85 -7.45 -6.77
C LEU A 250 1.04 -8.74 -6.83
N VAL A 251 1.70 -9.84 -7.20
CA VAL A 251 1.21 -11.21 -7.03
C VAL A 251 2.07 -11.86 -5.97
N LEU A 252 1.46 -12.28 -4.86
CA LEU A 252 2.16 -12.94 -3.75
C LEU A 252 1.89 -14.44 -3.79
N VAL A 253 2.93 -15.24 -3.93
CA VAL A 253 2.86 -16.70 -3.93
C VAL A 253 3.16 -17.21 -2.54
N ASP A 254 2.24 -17.97 -1.95
CA ASP A 254 2.45 -18.56 -0.63
C ASP A 254 3.27 -19.85 -0.71
N PHE A 255 4.34 -19.90 0.06
CA PHE A 255 5.21 -21.07 0.24
C PHE A 255 5.08 -21.70 1.63
N ASP A 256 4.12 -21.25 2.44
CA ASP A 256 3.87 -21.68 3.82
C ASP A 256 5.12 -21.45 4.70
N PHE A 257 5.67 -20.23 4.63
CA PHE A 257 6.82 -19.83 5.44
C PHE A 257 6.43 -19.68 6.93
N ASP A 258 7.24 -20.26 7.82
CA ASP A 258 7.16 -19.96 9.26
C ASP A 258 7.78 -18.59 9.55
N THR A 259 6.95 -17.56 9.58
CA THR A 259 7.35 -16.16 9.85
C THR A 259 7.49 -15.84 11.34
N THR A 260 7.02 -16.71 12.24
CA THR A 260 6.83 -16.42 13.67
C THR A 260 8.09 -15.99 14.44
N ARG A 261 9.28 -16.23 13.87
CA ARG A 261 10.58 -15.93 14.49
C ARG A 261 11.27 -14.70 13.90
N PHE A 262 10.65 -14.08 12.92
CA PHE A 262 11.20 -12.97 12.16
C PHE A 262 10.38 -11.73 12.42
N THR A 263 11.06 -10.62 12.67
CA THR A 263 10.40 -9.32 12.77
C THR A 263 10.23 -8.77 11.35
N PRO A 264 9.03 -8.32 10.96
CA PRO A 264 8.84 -7.62 9.70
C PRO A 264 9.81 -6.44 9.57
N ALA A 265 10.41 -6.29 8.41
CA ALA A 265 11.24 -5.14 8.11
C ALA A 265 10.38 -3.88 7.85
N VAL A 266 9.19 -4.08 7.27
CA VAL A 266 8.20 -3.03 6.97
C VAL A 266 6.80 -3.63 7.02
N GLU A 267 5.85 -2.86 7.55
CA GLU A 267 4.42 -3.22 7.58
C GLU A 267 3.58 -2.16 6.87
N ALA A 268 2.59 -2.56 6.09
CA ALA A 268 1.62 -1.65 5.48
C ALA A 268 0.39 -1.51 6.37
N MET A 269 -0.04 -0.27 6.62
CA MET A 269 -1.26 -0.01 7.36
C MET A 269 -2.50 -0.45 6.56
N THR A 270 -3.27 -1.39 7.11
CA THR A 270 -4.52 -1.91 6.56
C THR A 270 -5.74 -1.27 7.23
N SER A 271 -6.92 -1.41 6.60
CA SER A 271 -8.19 -1.02 7.23
C SER A 271 -8.44 -1.78 8.53
N ARG A 272 -8.10 -3.07 8.55
CA ARG A 272 -8.20 -3.95 9.73
C ARG A 272 -7.38 -3.43 10.90
N THR A 273 -6.08 -3.22 10.68
CA THR A 273 -5.17 -2.70 11.71
C THR A 273 -5.61 -1.30 12.15
N ALA A 274 -6.01 -0.43 11.22
CA ALA A 274 -6.56 0.88 11.57
C ALA A 274 -7.83 0.80 12.44
N ALA A 275 -8.75 -0.13 12.13
CA ALA A 275 -9.99 -0.34 12.89
C ALA A 275 -9.75 -0.81 14.33
N GLN A 276 -8.68 -1.57 14.57
CA GLN A 276 -8.27 -2.02 15.91
C GLN A 276 -7.69 -0.90 16.77
N ILE A 277 -7.09 0.13 16.15
CA ILE A 277 -6.47 1.26 16.85
C ILE A 277 -7.48 2.36 17.19
N ILE A 278 -8.48 2.60 16.33
CA ILE A 278 -9.48 3.64 16.61
C ILE A 278 -10.35 3.28 17.82
N ARG A 279 -10.69 4.30 18.60
CA ARG A 279 -11.49 4.10 19.82
C ARG A 279 -12.98 4.06 19.50
N LEU A 280 -13.63 2.93 19.79
CA LEU A 280 -15.09 2.87 19.76
C LEU A 280 -15.72 3.72 20.88
N PRO A 281 -16.83 4.43 20.60
CA PRO A 281 -17.57 5.14 21.63
C PRO A 281 -18.33 4.16 22.55
N HIS A 282 -18.33 4.44 23.84
CA HIS A 282 -19.06 3.68 24.86
C HIS A 282 -20.17 4.51 25.50
N VAL A 283 -21.25 3.86 25.96
CA VAL A 283 -22.40 4.54 26.61
C VAL A 283 -22.00 5.38 27.83
N ALA A 284 -20.97 4.96 28.55
CA ALA A 284 -20.47 5.67 29.74
C ALA A 284 -19.53 6.84 29.41
N ASP A 285 -19.29 7.14 28.14
CA ASP A 285 -18.32 8.13 27.74
C ASP A 285 -18.68 9.55 28.15
N SER A 286 -17.63 10.32 28.43
CA SER A 286 -17.66 11.76 28.55
C SER A 286 -16.76 12.38 27.50
N LYS A 287 -16.89 13.70 27.33
CA LYS A 287 -15.97 14.49 26.47
C LYS A 287 -14.49 14.39 26.87
N TYR A 288 -14.18 13.89 28.07
CA TYR A 288 -12.80 13.68 28.53
C TYR A 288 -12.32 12.25 28.30
N SER A 289 -13.20 11.24 28.40
CA SER A 289 -12.82 9.84 28.13
C SER A 289 -12.65 9.55 26.64
N ARG A 290 -13.24 10.38 25.77
CA ARG A 290 -13.03 10.35 24.32
C ARG A 290 -11.78 11.13 23.85
N GLY A 291 -10.93 11.58 24.77
CA GLY A 291 -9.72 12.34 24.45
C GLY A 291 -9.95 13.85 24.37
N VAL A 292 -8.87 14.60 24.61
CA VAL A 292 -8.82 16.05 24.46
C VAL A 292 -7.58 16.48 23.66
N THR A 293 -7.78 17.03 22.47
CA THR A 293 -6.70 17.53 21.61
C THR A 293 -6.47 19.03 21.86
N GLY A 294 -5.24 19.42 22.18
CA GLY A 294 -4.82 20.81 22.30
C GLY A 294 -4.08 21.28 21.05
N LEU A 295 -4.44 22.44 20.51
CA LEU A 295 -3.85 22.95 19.28
C LEU A 295 -3.21 24.32 19.51
N ILE A 296 -1.93 24.44 19.13
CA ILE A 296 -1.18 25.69 19.02
C ILE A 296 -0.74 25.83 17.56
N THR A 297 -1.71 26.13 16.70
CA THR A 297 -1.58 26.20 15.25
C THR A 297 -2.09 27.54 14.72
N GLY A 298 -1.66 27.91 13.52
CA GLY A 298 -2.05 29.09 12.75
C GLY A 298 -1.62 30.42 13.35
N SER A 299 -1.00 31.28 12.54
CA SER A 299 -0.50 32.59 12.98
C SER A 299 -1.40 33.75 12.54
N GLN A 300 -0.98 34.99 12.85
CA GLN A 300 -1.63 36.18 12.32
C GLN A 300 -1.62 36.21 10.77
N ALA A 301 -0.56 35.68 10.15
CA ALA A 301 -0.40 35.62 8.71
C ALA A 301 -1.13 34.42 8.10
N TYR A 302 -1.10 33.27 8.78
CA TYR A 302 -1.66 32.01 8.30
C TYR A 302 -2.73 31.44 9.25
N PRO A 303 -3.85 32.14 9.49
CA PRO A 303 -4.89 31.67 10.40
C PRO A 303 -5.68 30.47 9.84
N GLY A 304 -5.61 30.21 8.54
CA GLY A 304 -6.31 29.09 7.89
C GLY A 304 -5.86 27.72 8.42
N ALA A 305 -4.57 27.57 8.74
CA ALA A 305 -4.05 26.33 9.32
C ALA A 305 -4.69 26.00 10.68
N ALA A 306 -4.99 27.02 11.49
CA ALA A 306 -5.73 26.83 12.74
C ALA A 306 -7.15 26.30 12.49
N VAL A 307 -7.84 26.88 11.49
CA VAL A 307 -9.20 26.46 11.14
C VAL A 307 -9.21 25.02 10.63
N LEU A 308 -8.32 24.67 9.70
CA LEU A 308 -8.23 23.33 9.12
C LEU A 308 -7.87 22.28 10.17
N SER A 309 -6.80 22.50 10.94
CA SER A 309 -6.37 21.55 11.98
C SER A 309 -7.39 21.39 13.12
N CYS A 310 -8.06 22.47 13.55
CA CYS A 310 -9.11 22.38 14.56
C CYS A 310 -10.34 21.63 14.04
N HIS A 311 -10.77 21.91 12.81
CA HIS A 311 -11.95 21.27 12.23
C HIS A 311 -11.70 19.79 11.99
N ALA A 312 -10.54 19.43 11.41
CA ALA A 312 -10.11 18.04 11.24
C ALA A 312 -10.09 17.28 12.58
N ALA A 313 -9.50 17.87 13.62
CA ALA A 313 -9.47 17.26 14.94
C ALA A 313 -10.88 17.06 15.52
N ALA A 314 -11.78 18.04 15.38
CA ALA A 314 -13.14 17.98 15.91
C ALA A 314 -13.98 16.85 15.30
N VAL A 315 -13.79 16.57 14.01
CA VAL A 315 -14.53 15.52 13.30
C VAL A 315 -13.84 14.15 13.35
N SER A 316 -12.62 14.07 13.90
CA SER A 316 -11.82 12.84 14.00
C SER A 316 -12.05 12.07 15.31
N ASN A 317 -13.31 11.91 15.71
CA ASN A 317 -13.73 11.09 16.87
C ASN A 317 -13.21 11.51 18.27
N VAL A 318 -12.60 12.70 18.41
CA VAL A 318 -12.18 13.23 19.72
C VAL A 318 -13.36 13.75 20.54
N GLY A 319 -13.25 13.72 21.87
CA GLY A 319 -14.30 14.24 22.77
C GLY A 319 -14.35 15.77 22.89
N MET A 320 -13.20 16.44 22.79
CA MET A 320 -13.09 17.89 22.92
C MET A 320 -11.81 18.39 22.27
N ILE A 321 -11.86 19.56 21.63
CA ILE A 321 -10.66 20.29 21.22
C ILE A 321 -10.45 21.54 22.07
N ARG A 322 -9.19 21.89 22.28
CA ARG A 322 -8.76 23.15 22.90
C ARG A 322 -7.86 23.91 21.96
N TYR A 323 -8.17 25.17 21.69
CA TYR A 323 -7.37 25.99 20.80
C TYR A 323 -6.67 27.12 21.54
N ARG A 324 -5.40 27.36 21.21
CA ARG A 324 -4.59 28.47 21.71
C ARG A 324 -3.85 29.12 20.55
N GLY A 325 -4.25 30.33 20.20
CA GLY A 325 -3.61 31.07 19.11
C GLY A 325 -3.91 32.56 19.15
N PRO A 326 -3.51 33.31 18.11
CA PRO A 326 -3.81 34.73 18.02
C PRO A 326 -5.32 34.96 17.90
N ALA A 327 -5.82 36.07 18.45
CA ALA A 327 -7.25 36.42 18.44
C ALA A 327 -7.91 36.32 17.05
N ARG A 328 -7.18 36.69 15.98
CA ARG A 328 -7.67 36.55 14.60
C ARG A 328 -7.99 35.09 14.24
N ALA A 329 -7.13 34.15 14.64
CA ALA A 329 -7.33 32.74 14.38
C ALA A 329 -8.41 32.17 15.33
N GLU A 330 -8.45 32.59 16.60
CA GLU A 330 -9.54 32.21 17.53
C GLU A 330 -10.92 32.58 16.98
N ASP A 331 -11.11 33.80 16.50
CA ASP A 331 -12.37 34.27 15.91
C ASP A 331 -12.79 33.46 14.67
N LEU A 332 -11.81 33.04 13.85
CA LEU A 332 -12.05 32.24 12.66
C LEU A 332 -12.36 30.77 13.00
N VAL A 333 -11.66 30.21 13.98
CA VAL A 333 -11.92 28.85 14.50
C VAL A 333 -13.32 28.79 15.09
N LEU A 334 -13.73 29.74 15.95
CA LEU A 334 -15.09 29.73 16.53
C LEU A 334 -16.21 29.88 15.49
N ARG A 335 -15.90 30.46 14.33
CA ARG A 335 -16.87 30.59 13.25
C ARG A 335 -17.12 29.27 12.52
N GLU A 336 -16.07 28.47 12.33
CA GLU A 336 -16.17 27.16 11.64
C GLU A 336 -16.48 26.03 12.63
N VAL A 337 -15.86 26.05 13.81
CA VAL A 337 -15.89 25.02 14.86
C VAL A 337 -16.35 25.65 16.18
N PRO A 338 -17.66 25.96 16.34
CA PRO A 338 -18.18 26.62 17.54
C PRO A 338 -18.04 25.82 18.84
N GLU A 339 -17.83 24.51 18.75
CA GLU A 339 -17.55 23.61 19.87
C GLU A 339 -16.11 23.71 20.41
N ALA A 340 -15.22 24.42 19.72
CA ALA A 340 -13.84 24.61 20.13
C ALA A 340 -13.74 25.37 21.47
N VAL A 341 -12.95 24.85 22.41
CA VAL A 341 -12.74 25.50 23.71
C VAL A 341 -11.47 26.35 23.67
N MET A 342 -11.62 27.67 23.76
CA MET A 342 -10.49 28.59 23.76
C MET A 342 -9.69 28.57 25.08
N GLY A 343 -8.36 28.62 24.97
CA GLY A 343 -7.43 28.75 26.08
C GLY A 343 -6.90 27.43 26.67
N GLY A 344 -6.21 27.55 27.80
CA GLY A 344 -5.52 26.43 28.45
C GLY A 344 -6.45 25.46 29.21
N GLY A 345 -5.91 24.29 29.55
CA GLY A 345 -6.58 23.28 30.38
C GLY A 345 -5.98 21.89 30.20
N HIS A 346 -6.73 20.86 30.62
CA HIS A 346 -6.34 19.47 30.41
C HIS A 346 -6.33 19.13 28.92
N VAL A 347 -5.26 18.46 28.48
CA VAL A 347 -4.99 18.02 27.10
C VAL A 347 -4.34 16.64 27.19
N GLN A 348 -4.75 15.75 26.30
CA GLN A 348 -4.28 14.36 26.17
C GLN A 348 -3.45 14.14 24.90
N SER A 349 -3.49 15.07 23.94
CA SER A 349 -2.52 15.16 22.83
C SER A 349 -2.39 16.60 22.35
N TRP A 350 -1.19 17.03 21.99
CA TRP A 350 -0.94 18.36 21.43
C TRP A 350 -0.69 18.32 19.92
N VAL A 351 -1.09 19.37 19.21
CA VAL A 351 -0.72 19.64 17.81
C VAL A 351 -0.12 21.04 17.74
N VAL A 352 1.09 21.16 17.21
CA VAL A 352 1.81 22.44 17.16
C VAL A 352 2.49 22.67 15.81
N GLY A 353 2.60 23.94 15.42
CA GLY A 353 3.51 24.38 14.34
C GLY A 353 2.88 24.59 12.96
N SER A 354 1.78 23.91 12.63
CA SER A 354 1.03 24.15 11.38
C SER A 354 0.62 25.63 11.27
N GLY A 355 0.99 26.31 10.18
CA GLY A 355 0.75 27.75 9.97
C GLY A 355 1.52 28.72 10.89
N VAL A 356 2.49 28.22 11.66
CA VAL A 356 3.44 29.03 12.42
C VAL A 356 4.67 29.29 11.54
N PRO A 357 5.22 30.51 11.47
CA PRO A 357 6.45 30.76 10.72
C PRO A 357 7.63 29.97 11.32
N ASN A 358 8.60 29.58 10.47
CA ASN A 358 9.87 29.01 10.91
C ASN A 358 10.80 30.10 11.49
N GLY A 359 11.93 29.70 12.08
CA GLY A 359 12.88 30.63 12.70
C GLY A 359 13.46 31.69 11.77
N GLU A 360 13.59 31.40 10.47
CA GLU A 360 14.09 32.36 9.48
C GLU A 360 13.11 33.52 9.23
N ALA A 361 11.80 33.22 9.27
CA ALA A 361 10.75 34.22 9.09
C ALA A 361 10.45 35.02 10.37
N ASP A 362 10.93 34.58 11.54
CA ASP A 362 10.85 35.31 12.81
C ASP A 362 12.14 36.11 13.07
N GLU A 363 12.44 37.09 12.20
CA GLU A 363 13.65 37.93 12.24
C GLU A 363 13.92 38.60 13.60
N HIS A 364 12.88 38.72 14.45
CA HIS A 364 12.96 39.38 15.75
C HIS A 364 12.85 38.41 16.94
N GLY A 365 12.57 37.13 16.72
CA GLY A 365 12.38 36.12 17.78
C GLY A 365 11.19 36.41 18.71
N ASP A 366 10.26 37.24 18.24
CA ASP A 366 9.22 37.85 19.06
C ASP A 366 7.82 37.27 18.81
N ASP A 367 7.71 36.24 17.96
CA ASP A 367 6.44 35.56 17.72
C ASP A 367 5.94 34.85 19.00
N ALA A 368 4.71 35.18 19.39
CA ALA A 368 4.12 34.68 20.62
C ALA A 368 3.80 33.19 20.57
N GLN A 369 3.41 32.66 19.40
CA GLN A 369 3.16 31.23 19.25
C GLN A 369 4.46 30.44 19.30
N ARG A 370 5.51 30.87 18.61
CA ARG A 370 6.82 30.21 18.67
C ARG A 370 7.36 30.15 20.10
N ARG A 371 7.22 31.22 20.88
CA ARG A 371 7.60 31.20 22.32
C ARG A 371 6.78 30.19 23.12
N GLU A 372 5.48 30.11 22.87
CA GLU A 372 4.60 29.16 23.55
C GLU A 372 4.95 27.71 23.18
N ILE A 373 5.15 27.43 21.90
CA ILE A 373 5.55 26.12 21.38
C ILE A 373 6.92 25.73 21.95
N ARG A 374 7.91 26.64 21.93
CA ARG A 374 9.23 26.38 22.52
C ARG A 374 9.14 26.03 24.01
N ALA A 375 8.32 26.75 24.77
CA ALA A 375 8.13 26.47 26.19
C ALA A 375 7.44 25.11 26.44
N LEU A 376 6.53 24.71 25.54
CA LEU A 376 5.90 23.38 25.58
C LEU A 376 6.92 22.28 25.23
N LEU A 377 7.60 22.41 24.09
CA LEU A 377 8.56 21.41 23.57
C LEU A 377 9.77 21.22 24.47
N ALA A 378 10.21 22.24 25.21
CA ALA A 378 11.27 22.11 26.20
C ALA A 378 10.97 21.05 27.29
N ARG A 379 9.69 20.71 27.52
CA ARG A 379 9.28 19.66 28.48
C ARG A 379 9.35 18.25 27.89
N TYR A 380 9.49 18.14 26.58
CA TYR A 380 9.62 16.87 25.85
C TYR A 380 11.08 16.50 25.60
N ASP A 381 12.03 17.26 26.14
CA ASP A 381 13.42 16.82 26.16
C ASP A 381 13.54 15.53 26.98
N ALA A 382 14.14 14.49 26.40
CA ALA A 382 14.29 13.17 27.02
C ALA A 382 15.00 13.22 28.37
N GLN A 383 15.85 14.23 28.60
CA GLN A 383 16.59 14.43 29.85
C GLN A 383 15.81 15.25 30.90
N THR A 384 14.64 15.79 30.56
CA THR A 384 13.81 16.54 31.50
C THR A 384 13.00 15.62 32.41
N GLU A 385 13.05 15.86 33.72
CA GLU A 385 12.25 15.13 34.70
C GLU A 385 10.75 15.30 34.42
N GLY A 386 10.03 14.18 34.33
CA GLY A 386 8.60 14.15 33.99
C GLY A 386 8.29 14.27 32.50
N SER A 387 9.29 14.20 31.62
CA SER A 387 9.06 14.14 30.16
C SER A 387 8.19 12.94 29.79
N ALA A 388 8.44 11.76 30.35
CA ALA A 388 7.65 10.54 30.12
C ALA A 388 6.17 10.65 30.57
N ASP A 389 5.83 11.57 31.46
CA ASP A 389 4.44 11.82 31.89
C ASP A 389 3.70 12.82 30.98
N MET A 390 4.39 13.40 30.00
CA MET A 390 3.79 14.33 29.06
C MET A 390 2.87 13.59 28.08
N PRO A 391 1.70 14.16 27.73
CA PRO A 391 0.86 13.61 26.67
C PRO A 391 1.60 13.60 25.33
N PRO A 392 1.22 12.77 24.35
CA PRO A 392 1.80 12.82 23.00
C PRO A 392 1.68 14.21 22.36
N VAL A 393 2.59 14.53 21.44
CA VAL A 393 2.60 15.79 20.69
C VAL A 393 2.96 15.57 19.23
N VAL A 394 2.15 16.15 18.33
CA VAL A 394 2.41 16.28 16.90
C VAL A 394 3.11 17.61 16.66
N VAL A 395 4.31 17.58 16.09
CA VAL A 395 5.11 18.74 15.74
C VAL A 395 5.23 18.83 14.22
N ASP A 396 4.61 19.84 13.65
CA ASP A 396 4.51 20.02 12.21
C ASP A 396 5.14 21.35 11.76
N ALA A 397 5.54 21.40 10.49
CA ALA A 397 5.94 22.59 9.76
C ALA A 397 6.89 23.53 10.54
N GLY A 398 6.40 24.73 10.90
CA GLY A 398 7.20 25.78 11.51
C GLY A 398 7.62 25.52 12.95
N ALA A 399 7.25 24.39 13.56
CA ALA A 399 7.74 24.00 14.88
C ALA A 399 8.89 22.98 14.86
N LEU A 400 9.23 22.42 13.70
CA LEU A 400 10.28 21.39 13.59
C LEU A 400 11.66 21.90 14.05
N ASP A 401 11.96 23.18 13.82
CA ASP A 401 13.20 23.82 14.29
C ASP A 401 13.23 24.12 15.80
N LEU A 402 12.12 23.87 16.50
CA LEU A 402 11.96 24.08 17.94
C LEU A 402 12.12 22.79 18.76
N LEU A 403 12.36 21.66 18.11
CA LEU A 403 12.53 20.36 18.76
C LEU A 403 13.73 20.38 19.72
N PRO A 404 13.65 19.70 20.87
CA PRO A 404 14.81 19.41 21.72
C PRO A 404 15.95 18.71 20.97
N GLU A 405 17.15 18.69 21.55
CA GLU A 405 18.26 17.89 21.00
C GLU A 405 17.89 16.40 20.97
N THR A 406 17.30 15.89 22.05
CA THR A 406 16.75 14.53 22.12
C THR A 406 15.34 14.58 22.69
N CYS A 407 14.38 14.03 21.94
CA CYS A 407 12.96 14.01 22.24
C CYS A 407 12.59 12.78 23.06
N ALA A 408 11.54 12.90 23.88
CA ALA A 408 10.87 11.76 24.47
C ALA A 408 10.09 10.97 23.38
N PRO A 409 9.87 9.66 23.55
CA PRO A 409 9.28 8.80 22.52
C PRO A 409 7.87 9.22 22.04
N GLN A 410 7.11 9.91 22.89
CA GLN A 410 5.77 10.41 22.54
C GLN A 410 5.74 11.68 21.66
N VAL A 411 6.89 12.14 21.18
CA VAL A 411 6.98 13.19 20.17
C VAL A 411 6.85 12.57 18.78
N LEU A 412 5.84 13.01 18.03
CA LEU A 412 5.63 12.71 16.61
C LEU A 412 5.99 13.94 15.78
N ILE A 413 6.87 13.80 14.80
CA ILE A 413 7.19 14.85 13.83
C ILE A 413 6.63 14.49 12.46
N THR A 414 6.10 15.47 11.73
CA THR A 414 5.41 15.23 10.44
C THR A 414 6.02 15.98 9.25
N PRO A 415 7.34 15.87 9.00
CA PRO A 415 7.99 16.63 7.92
C PRO A 415 7.59 16.14 6.53
N HIS A 416 7.55 17.04 5.55
CA HIS A 416 7.73 16.67 4.13
C HIS A 416 9.23 16.60 3.78
N ALA A 417 9.59 16.14 2.57
CA ALA A 417 10.99 15.94 2.17
C ALA A 417 11.90 17.16 2.44
N GLY A 418 11.50 18.37 1.98
CA GLY A 418 12.26 19.60 2.27
C GLY A 418 12.34 20.00 3.75
N GLU A 419 11.32 19.71 4.56
CA GLU A 419 11.35 19.95 6.01
C GLU A 419 12.32 18.99 6.71
N LEU A 420 12.32 17.72 6.31
CA LEU A 420 13.22 16.69 6.83
C LEU A 420 14.68 17.00 6.46
N ALA A 421 14.93 17.32 5.19
CA ALA A 421 16.25 17.69 4.68
C ALA A 421 16.84 18.87 5.48
N ARG A 422 16.03 19.90 5.75
CA ARG A 422 16.44 21.04 6.59
C ARG A 422 16.74 20.63 8.03
N LEU A 423 15.88 19.81 8.64
CA LEU A 423 16.09 19.33 10.01
C LEU A 423 17.40 18.54 10.15
N ILE A 424 17.74 17.69 9.18
CA ILE A 424 18.98 16.92 9.16
C ILE A 424 20.18 17.84 8.91
N SER A 425 20.09 18.75 7.94
CA SER A 425 21.14 19.75 7.64
C SER A 425 21.48 20.64 8.82
N GLU A 426 20.50 20.98 9.67
CA GLU A 426 20.73 21.77 10.87
C GLU A 426 21.43 20.99 12.00
N ARG A 427 21.39 19.65 11.97
CA ARG A 427 21.84 18.80 13.09
C ARG A 427 23.03 17.90 12.77
N ASP A 428 23.25 17.54 11.51
CA ASP A 428 24.18 16.48 11.13
C ASP A 428 24.95 16.80 9.84
N GLU A 429 24.35 16.57 8.66
CA GLU A 429 24.98 16.77 7.36
C GLU A 429 24.06 17.44 6.35
N ASP A 430 24.66 18.13 5.37
CA ASP A 430 23.92 18.83 4.31
C ASP A 430 23.16 17.82 3.45
N VAL A 431 21.83 17.91 3.47
CA VAL A 431 20.90 17.04 2.75
C VAL A 431 19.89 17.88 1.99
N THR A 432 19.52 17.43 0.79
CA THR A 432 18.53 18.04 -0.08
C THR A 432 17.20 17.29 -0.03
N ALA A 433 16.12 17.97 -0.43
CA ALA A 433 14.81 17.33 -0.56
C ALA A 433 14.82 16.17 -1.57
N ASP A 434 15.63 16.28 -2.63
CA ASP A 434 15.74 15.26 -3.68
C ASP A 434 16.41 13.99 -3.15
N GLU A 435 17.44 14.13 -2.30
CA GLU A 435 18.06 12.99 -1.60
C GLU A 435 17.07 12.31 -0.65
N VAL A 436 16.27 13.10 0.10
CA VAL A 436 15.19 12.55 0.95
C VAL A 436 14.15 11.79 0.13
N MET A 437 13.78 12.29 -1.06
CA MET A 437 12.82 11.59 -1.93
C MET A 437 13.41 10.34 -2.60
N ALA A 438 14.72 10.31 -2.82
CA ALA A 438 15.42 9.16 -3.41
C ALA A 438 15.59 8.00 -2.41
N GLU A 439 15.81 8.31 -1.13
CA GLU A 439 16.01 7.32 -0.05
C GLU A 439 15.12 7.62 1.19
N PRO A 440 13.78 7.60 1.08
CA PRO A 440 12.88 8.06 2.15
C PRO A 440 13.06 7.32 3.48
N LEU A 441 13.21 6.00 3.43
CA LEU A 441 13.42 5.19 4.64
C LEU A 441 14.74 5.57 5.32
N HIS A 442 15.83 5.69 4.56
CA HIS A 442 17.14 6.03 5.10
C HIS A 442 17.08 7.35 5.89
N TRP A 443 16.54 8.40 5.28
CA TRP A 443 16.51 9.73 5.89
C TRP A 443 15.47 9.84 7.01
N ALA A 444 14.34 9.13 6.93
CA ALA A 444 13.38 9.06 8.04
C ALA A 444 13.99 8.37 9.27
N THR A 445 14.68 7.24 9.07
CA THR A 445 15.41 6.54 10.13
C THR A 445 16.53 7.41 10.69
N ARG A 446 17.27 8.12 9.84
CA ARG A 446 18.32 9.04 10.32
C ARG A 446 17.75 10.14 11.22
N ALA A 447 16.61 10.72 10.87
CA ALA A 447 15.97 11.71 11.73
C ALA A 447 15.43 11.12 13.03
N TRP A 448 14.90 9.89 13.01
CA TRP A 448 14.53 9.15 14.22
C TRP A 448 15.75 8.95 15.12
N GLU A 449 16.90 8.52 14.58
CA GLU A 449 18.15 8.34 15.34
C GLU A 449 18.65 9.67 15.95
N LEU A 450 18.62 10.75 15.16
CA LEU A 450 19.13 12.06 15.57
C LEU A 450 18.25 12.73 16.64
N THR A 451 16.94 12.50 16.60
CA THR A 451 15.98 13.22 17.43
C THR A 451 15.35 12.38 18.52
N GLY A 452 15.26 11.06 18.38
CA GLY A 452 14.45 10.19 19.24
C GLY A 452 12.94 10.39 19.09
N ALA A 453 12.49 11.18 18.12
CA ALA A 453 11.07 11.35 17.84
C ALA A 453 10.58 10.26 16.87
N THR A 454 9.31 9.87 17.00
CA THR A 454 8.64 9.13 15.92
C THR A 454 8.52 10.04 14.70
N VAL A 455 8.91 9.55 13.53
CA VAL A 455 8.94 10.33 12.28
C VAL A 455 7.85 9.85 11.35
N LEU A 456 6.96 10.74 10.92
CA LEU A 456 6.02 10.53 9.83
C LEU A 456 6.47 11.38 8.64
N LEU A 457 7.17 10.76 7.70
CA LEU A 457 7.63 11.39 6.47
C LEU A 457 6.50 11.40 5.43
N LYS A 458 5.96 12.60 5.16
CA LYS A 458 4.87 12.81 4.20
C LYS A 458 5.36 12.50 2.78
N GLY A 459 4.59 11.67 2.05
CA GLY A 459 4.81 11.27 0.67
C GLY A 459 3.56 10.59 0.09
N ALA A 460 3.60 10.20 -1.19
CA ALA A 460 2.47 9.45 -1.80
C ALA A 460 2.26 8.10 -1.09
N ILE A 461 3.35 7.42 -0.72
CA ILE A 461 3.39 6.51 0.41
C ILE A 461 4.01 7.27 1.58
N THR A 462 3.29 7.38 2.69
CA THR A 462 3.83 7.94 3.92
C THR A 462 4.66 6.89 4.63
N VAL A 463 5.88 7.23 5.02
CA VAL A 463 6.80 6.34 5.78
C VAL A 463 6.82 6.78 7.23
N ILE A 464 6.50 5.87 8.14
CA ILE A 464 6.50 6.10 9.59
C ILE A 464 7.63 5.28 10.20
N VAL A 465 8.56 5.95 10.88
CA VAL A 465 9.63 5.31 11.66
C VAL A 465 9.40 5.59 13.14
N GLY A 466 9.09 4.54 13.89
CA GLY A 466 8.78 4.57 15.31
C GLY A 466 9.70 3.66 16.12
N TYR A 467 9.24 3.27 17.32
CA TYR A 467 9.92 2.29 18.15
C TYR A 467 9.25 0.92 17.99
N ASP A 468 10.04 -0.15 17.96
CA ASP A 468 9.55 -1.50 18.22
C ASP A 468 9.47 -1.78 19.74
N GLU A 469 9.00 -2.97 20.12
CA GLU A 469 8.87 -3.37 21.52
C GLU A 469 10.22 -3.49 22.26
N GLU A 470 11.32 -3.70 21.53
CA GLU A 470 12.68 -3.80 22.06
C GLU A 470 13.40 -2.43 22.13
N GLY A 471 12.77 -1.37 21.59
CA GLY A 471 13.31 -0.02 21.50
C GLY A 471 14.17 0.25 20.26
N GLY A 472 14.19 -0.67 19.29
CA GLY A 472 14.74 -0.47 17.95
C GLY A 472 13.76 0.26 17.02
N PRO A 473 14.11 0.48 15.74
CA PRO A 473 13.24 1.13 14.78
C PRO A 473 12.14 0.19 14.27
N SER A 474 10.89 0.63 14.33
CA SER A 474 9.76 0.01 13.59
C SER A 474 9.43 0.84 12.36
N VAL A 475 9.05 0.18 11.26
CA VAL A 475 8.74 0.85 9.99
C VAL A 475 7.34 0.48 9.52
N ILE A 476 6.48 1.48 9.40
CA ILE A 476 5.10 1.32 8.94
C ILE A 476 4.88 2.25 7.74
N THR A 477 4.22 1.77 6.70
CA THR A 477 3.83 2.59 5.54
C THR A 477 2.32 2.80 5.51
N SER A 478 1.90 3.97 5.00
CA SER A 478 0.49 4.26 4.73
C SER A 478 0.37 4.82 3.32
N GLY A 479 -0.22 4.03 2.43
CA GLY A 479 -0.34 4.33 0.99
C GLY A 479 -1.77 4.54 0.50
N SER A 480 -2.77 4.76 1.36
CA SER A 480 -4.20 4.84 0.99
C SER A 480 -4.62 6.14 0.30
N GLY A 481 -3.76 7.16 0.23
CA GLY A 481 -4.12 8.49 -0.25
C GLY A 481 -3.87 8.73 -1.76
N PRO A 482 -4.79 9.41 -2.47
CA PRO A 482 -4.60 9.78 -3.88
C PRO A 482 -3.69 11.01 -4.03
N ALA A 483 -3.10 11.22 -5.21
CA ALA A 483 -2.23 12.37 -5.48
C ALA A 483 -2.92 13.73 -5.31
N TRP A 484 -4.25 13.78 -5.33
CA TRP A 484 -5.04 14.99 -5.03
C TRP A 484 -4.82 15.54 -3.61
N LEU A 485 -4.25 14.74 -2.70
CA LEU A 485 -3.74 15.21 -1.41
C LEU A 485 -2.61 16.23 -1.52
N SER A 486 -2.00 16.39 -2.69
CA SER A 486 -1.01 17.43 -2.99
C SER A 486 -1.65 18.82 -3.11
N SER A 487 -2.54 19.17 -2.18
CA SER A 487 -3.24 20.44 -2.06
C SER A 487 -2.83 21.18 -0.78
N ALA A 488 -2.82 22.51 -0.85
CA ALA A 488 -2.46 23.32 0.31
C ALA A 488 -3.45 23.08 1.46
N GLY A 489 -2.93 22.88 2.67
CA GLY A 489 -3.74 22.65 3.87
C GLY A 489 -4.03 21.17 4.18
N ALA A 490 -3.76 20.23 3.26
CA ALA A 490 -3.90 18.79 3.55
C ALA A 490 -3.00 18.36 4.72
N GLY A 491 -1.79 18.91 4.82
CA GLY A 491 -0.91 18.71 5.98
C GLY A 491 -1.50 19.22 7.30
N ASP A 492 -2.25 20.34 7.28
CA ASP A 492 -2.92 20.87 8.47
C ASP A 492 -4.07 19.96 8.93
N VAL A 493 -4.78 19.36 7.96
CA VAL A 493 -5.83 18.35 8.22
C VAL A 493 -5.21 17.12 8.85
N LEU A 494 -4.16 16.57 8.24
CA LEU A 494 -3.40 15.44 8.77
C LEU A 494 -2.93 15.69 10.21
N ALA A 495 -2.34 16.86 10.49
CA ALA A 495 -1.88 17.21 11.84
C ALA A 495 -3.01 17.22 12.87
N GLY A 496 -4.19 17.76 12.50
CA GLY A 496 -5.40 17.73 13.34
C GLY A 496 -5.92 16.31 13.59
N THR A 497 -5.99 15.49 12.53
CA THR A 497 -6.41 14.08 12.60
C THR A 497 -5.47 13.27 13.49
N LEU A 498 -4.15 13.39 13.31
CA LEU A 498 -3.14 12.72 14.14
C LEU A 498 -3.28 13.10 15.62
N GLY A 499 -3.45 14.40 15.91
CA GLY A 499 -3.68 14.87 17.27
C GLY A 499 -4.90 14.23 17.91
N ALA A 500 -6.00 14.08 17.17
CA ALA A 500 -7.21 13.43 17.62
C ALA A 500 -7.05 11.92 17.83
N VAL A 501 -6.38 11.21 16.93
CA VAL A 501 -6.10 9.76 17.08
C VAL A 501 -5.21 9.50 18.29
N LEU A 502 -4.14 10.28 18.47
CA LEU A 502 -3.27 10.17 19.66
C LEU A 502 -4.02 10.51 20.96
N ALA A 503 -4.95 11.47 20.93
CA ALA A 503 -5.77 11.80 22.10
C ALA A 503 -6.73 10.67 22.50
N GLN A 504 -7.24 9.92 21.51
CA GLN A 504 -8.10 8.75 21.75
C GLN A 504 -7.32 7.61 22.40
N GLY A 505 -6.06 7.40 22.00
CA GLY A 505 -5.17 6.37 22.53
C GLY A 505 -4.35 6.79 23.76
N ALA A 506 -4.57 7.99 24.31
CA ALA A 506 -3.64 8.60 25.28
C ALA A 506 -3.37 7.75 26.53
N ASP A 507 -4.36 7.01 27.04
CA ASP A 507 -4.17 6.11 28.19
C ASP A 507 -3.24 4.94 27.85
N THR A 508 -3.37 4.38 26.65
CA THR A 508 -2.50 3.34 26.10
C THR A 508 -1.09 3.87 25.88
N LEU A 509 -0.96 5.01 25.21
CA LEU A 509 0.33 5.63 24.87
C LEU A 509 1.12 6.08 26.10
N ARG A 510 0.45 6.35 27.23
CA ARG A 510 1.10 6.61 28.51
C ARG A 510 1.85 5.39 29.06
N ILE A 511 1.39 4.19 28.71
CA ILE A 511 1.94 2.91 29.17
C ILE A 511 2.90 2.34 28.12
N MET A 512 2.53 2.45 26.85
CA MET A 512 3.23 1.91 25.68
C MET A 512 3.51 3.05 24.68
N PRO A 513 4.51 3.91 24.95
CA PRO A 513 4.81 5.05 24.09
C PRO A 513 5.44 4.64 22.75
N ASP A 514 5.91 3.41 22.62
CA ASP A 514 6.32 2.77 21.36
C ASP A 514 5.17 2.70 20.33
N GLN A 515 3.92 2.62 20.80
CA GLN A 515 2.72 2.57 19.96
C GLN A 515 2.37 3.90 19.28
N VAL A 516 3.16 4.97 19.46
CA VAL A 516 2.94 6.23 18.73
C VAL A 516 3.04 6.01 17.22
N GLY A 517 3.92 5.13 16.77
CA GLY A 517 4.10 4.78 15.35
C GLY A 517 2.81 4.25 14.72
N ILE A 518 2.18 3.23 15.33
CA ILE A 518 0.95 2.64 14.79
C ILE A 518 -0.22 3.63 14.81
N HIS A 519 -0.34 4.47 15.85
CA HIS A 519 -1.38 5.51 15.92
C HIS A 519 -1.16 6.60 14.85
N ALA A 520 0.10 6.94 14.58
CA ALA A 520 0.46 7.89 13.52
C ALA A 520 0.11 7.33 12.14
N ALA A 521 0.41 6.05 11.89
CA ALA A 521 0.04 5.35 10.68
C ALA A 521 -1.49 5.25 10.51
N THR A 522 -2.26 4.99 11.58
CA THR A 522 -3.73 5.01 11.55
C THR A 522 -4.28 6.40 11.18
N GLY A 523 -3.70 7.47 11.73
CA GLY A 523 -4.10 8.84 11.39
C GLY A 523 -3.78 9.20 9.93
N ALA A 524 -2.64 8.75 9.40
CA ALA A 524 -2.31 8.89 7.98
C ALA A 524 -3.25 8.08 7.08
N PHE A 525 -3.62 6.87 7.50
CA PHE A 525 -4.55 6.00 6.77
C PHE A 525 -5.94 6.62 6.67
N LEU A 526 -6.49 7.13 7.79
CA LEU A 526 -7.78 7.83 7.82
C LEU A 526 -7.78 9.08 6.94
N HIS A 527 -6.69 9.84 6.96
CA HIS A 527 -6.52 11.01 6.10
C HIS A 527 -6.46 10.63 4.62
N GLY A 528 -5.74 9.56 4.28
CA GLY A 528 -5.67 9.00 2.92
C GLY A 528 -7.04 8.51 2.43
N LEU A 529 -7.74 7.72 3.25
CA LEU A 529 -9.07 7.18 2.96
C LEU A 529 -10.10 8.30 2.79
N ALA A 530 -10.11 9.31 3.65
CA ALA A 530 -11.00 10.46 3.49
C ALA A 530 -10.75 11.21 2.18
N ALA A 531 -9.49 11.35 1.75
CA ALA A 531 -9.17 11.95 0.46
C ALA A 531 -9.54 11.06 -0.73
N GLN A 532 -9.44 9.74 -0.58
CA GLN A 532 -9.91 8.77 -1.56
C GLN A 532 -11.41 8.93 -1.78
N LEU A 533 -12.20 8.95 -0.70
CA LEU A 533 -13.65 9.19 -0.72
C LEU A 533 -13.98 10.54 -1.35
N ALA A 534 -13.31 11.61 -0.90
CA ALA A 534 -13.59 12.98 -1.36
C ALA A 534 -13.33 13.18 -2.85
N SER A 535 -12.35 12.48 -3.40
CA SER A 535 -11.94 12.61 -4.81
C SER A 535 -12.54 11.56 -5.72
N GLU A 536 -13.20 10.54 -5.17
CA GLU A 536 -13.62 9.33 -5.88
C GLU A 536 -12.47 8.68 -6.67
N SER A 537 -11.25 8.83 -6.16
CA SER A 537 -10.04 8.33 -6.82
C SER A 537 -9.78 6.89 -6.41
N LEU A 538 -9.33 6.06 -7.35
CA LEU A 538 -8.83 4.71 -7.06
C LEU A 538 -7.30 4.69 -6.92
N GLN A 539 -6.67 5.85 -7.01
CA GLN A 539 -5.23 5.98 -6.90
C GLN A 539 -4.76 5.82 -5.46
N THR A 540 -3.90 4.85 -5.25
CA THR A 540 -3.23 4.60 -3.97
C THR A 540 -1.74 4.37 -4.22
N GLY A 541 -0.90 4.74 -3.25
CA GLY A 541 0.54 4.51 -3.29
C GLY A 541 0.93 3.05 -3.02
N TRP A 542 0.09 2.30 -2.30
CA TRP A 542 0.25 0.87 -2.06
C TRP A 542 -1.08 0.15 -2.30
N ARG A 543 -1.01 -1.12 -2.73
CA ARG A 543 -2.17 -2.00 -2.84
C ARG A 543 -1.87 -3.40 -2.33
N ARG A 544 -2.91 -3.99 -1.74
CA ARG A 544 -2.91 -5.38 -1.29
C ARG A 544 -2.51 -6.28 -2.47
N PRO A 545 -1.53 -7.18 -2.29
CA PRO A 545 -1.16 -8.13 -3.33
C PRO A 545 -2.33 -9.08 -3.64
N VAL A 546 -2.38 -9.55 -4.88
CA VAL A 546 -3.21 -10.71 -5.25
C VAL A 546 -2.48 -11.96 -4.77
N VAL A 547 -3.11 -12.73 -3.88
CA VAL A 547 -2.56 -14.01 -3.44
C VAL A 547 -2.79 -15.03 -4.56
N TYR A 548 -1.71 -15.70 -4.99
CA TYR A 548 -1.78 -16.76 -5.97
C TYR A 548 -2.06 -18.10 -5.30
N ASP A 549 -3.21 -18.69 -5.63
CA ASP A 549 -3.58 -20.05 -5.28
C ASP A 549 -3.58 -20.92 -6.56
N PRO A 550 -2.72 -21.96 -6.63
CA PRO A 550 -2.68 -22.86 -7.79
C PRO A 550 -3.98 -23.66 -8.00
N ASP A 551 -4.78 -23.87 -6.95
CA ASP A 551 -6.02 -24.65 -7.03
C ASP A 551 -7.20 -23.82 -7.58
N SER A 552 -7.05 -22.49 -7.65
CA SER A 552 -8.14 -21.53 -7.93
C SER A 552 -7.79 -20.56 -9.06
N ALA A 553 -7.40 -21.09 -10.23
CA ALA A 553 -6.94 -20.28 -11.36
C ALA A 553 -7.97 -19.27 -11.90
N PHE A 554 -9.28 -19.57 -11.79
CA PHE A 554 -10.33 -18.64 -12.19
C PHE A 554 -10.42 -17.44 -11.22
N ASP A 555 -10.35 -17.70 -9.92
CA ASP A 555 -10.37 -16.67 -8.88
C ASP A 555 -9.12 -15.78 -8.98
N PHE A 556 -7.96 -16.38 -9.29
CA PHE A 556 -6.75 -15.62 -9.59
C PHE A 556 -6.91 -14.70 -10.81
N LEU A 557 -7.52 -15.19 -11.91
CA LEU A 557 -7.81 -14.37 -13.08
C LEU A 557 -8.78 -13.22 -12.74
N GLU A 558 -9.78 -13.48 -11.92
CA GLU A 558 -10.76 -12.48 -11.45
C GLU A 558 -10.09 -11.43 -10.55
N ALA A 559 -9.30 -11.85 -9.57
CA ALA A 559 -8.57 -10.97 -8.66
C ALA A 559 -7.53 -10.11 -9.39
N MET A 560 -7.00 -10.60 -10.51
CA MET A 560 -6.11 -9.81 -11.36
C MET A 560 -6.86 -8.75 -12.18
N GLN A 561 -8.20 -8.75 -12.30
CA GLN A 561 -8.93 -7.80 -13.15
C GLN A 561 -8.78 -6.31 -12.73
N PRO A 562 -8.89 -5.36 -13.67
CA PRO A 562 -8.88 -3.94 -13.33
C PRO A 562 -10.18 -3.55 -12.62
N VAL A 563 -10.08 -2.84 -11.48
CA VAL A 563 -11.23 -2.36 -10.68
C VAL A 563 -12.24 -1.53 -11.49
N SER A 564 -11.80 -0.84 -12.57
CA SER A 564 -12.71 -0.03 -13.40
C SER A 564 -13.79 -0.85 -14.14
N ASN A 565 -13.59 -2.14 -14.36
CA ASN A 565 -14.61 -3.01 -14.96
C ASN A 565 -15.78 -3.31 -14.00
N MET A 566 -15.58 -3.18 -12.68
CA MET A 566 -16.67 -3.36 -11.70
C MET A 566 -17.61 -2.15 -11.64
N LEU A 567 -17.10 -0.93 -11.88
CA LEU A 567 -17.86 0.33 -11.77
C LEU A 567 -18.52 0.78 -13.08
N ALA A 568 -18.30 0.07 -14.19
CA ALA A 568 -18.90 0.35 -15.51
C ALA A 568 -20.44 0.34 -15.52
N HIS A 569 -21.09 -0.18 -14.46
CA HIS A 569 -22.54 -0.19 -14.27
C HIS A 569 -23.15 1.19 -13.91
N THR A 570 -22.35 2.21 -13.61
CA THR A 570 -22.84 3.51 -13.13
C THR A 570 -23.03 4.58 -14.20
N GLY A 571 -22.70 4.30 -15.48
CA GLY A 571 -23.00 5.20 -16.60
C GLY A 571 -22.16 6.48 -16.68
N TYR A 572 -21.22 6.67 -15.76
CA TYR A 572 -20.18 7.70 -15.83
C TYR A 572 -18.82 7.03 -16.13
N LEU A 573 -18.04 7.63 -17.03
CA LEU A 573 -16.60 7.32 -17.16
C LEU A 573 -15.92 7.82 -15.89
N VAL A 574 -15.95 7.04 -14.80
CA VAL A 574 -15.15 7.28 -13.60
C VAL A 574 -13.72 6.86 -13.96
N GLY A 575 -12.88 7.83 -14.32
CA GLY A 575 -11.47 7.56 -14.55
C GLY A 575 -10.77 7.20 -13.23
N SER A 576 -9.76 6.33 -13.28
CA SER A 576 -8.97 5.87 -12.11
C SER A 576 -8.43 7.00 -11.22
N LEU A 577 -8.28 8.21 -11.77
CA LEU A 577 -7.78 9.38 -11.08
C LEU A 577 -8.83 10.10 -10.24
N GLY A 578 -10.13 9.94 -10.46
CA GLY A 578 -11.16 10.71 -9.76
C GLY A 578 -11.19 12.21 -10.15
N HIS A 579 -11.47 13.11 -9.21
CA HIS A 579 -11.54 14.56 -9.43
C HIS A 579 -10.74 15.40 -8.41
N PRO A 580 -10.37 16.66 -8.74
CA PRO A 580 -9.70 17.54 -7.79
C PRO A 580 -10.51 17.77 -6.51
N ILE A 581 -9.81 17.88 -5.38
CA ILE A 581 -10.36 18.16 -4.05
C ILE A 581 -9.57 19.26 -3.35
N THR A 582 -10.15 19.77 -2.27
CA THR A 582 -9.55 20.71 -1.33
C THR A 582 -9.35 20.04 0.03
N ALA A 583 -8.55 20.67 0.90
CA ALA A 583 -8.39 20.22 2.28
C ALA A 583 -9.72 20.16 3.06
N LYS A 584 -10.71 20.99 2.69
CA LYS A 584 -12.03 20.96 3.34
C LYS A 584 -12.84 19.73 2.94
N ASP A 585 -12.75 19.32 1.68
CA ASP A 585 -13.44 18.10 1.21
C ASP A 585 -12.90 16.87 1.97
N VAL A 586 -11.59 16.81 2.23
CA VAL A 586 -10.99 15.77 3.10
C VAL A 586 -11.58 15.82 4.52
N ILE A 587 -11.75 17.01 5.11
CA ILE A 587 -12.37 17.15 6.43
C ILE A 587 -13.82 16.64 6.43
N GLU A 588 -14.58 16.96 5.38
CA GLU A 588 -15.99 16.55 5.24
C GLU A 588 -16.13 15.02 5.15
N GLU A 589 -15.13 14.33 4.60
CA GLU A 589 -15.13 12.86 4.47
C GLU A 589 -14.48 12.09 5.63
N LEU A 590 -13.81 12.77 6.58
CA LEU A 590 -13.23 12.10 7.76
C LEU A 590 -14.28 11.28 8.54
N PRO A 591 -15.49 11.79 8.85
CA PRO A 591 -16.53 10.98 9.51
C PRO A 591 -16.91 9.71 8.74
N HIS A 592 -16.95 9.76 7.40
CA HIS A 592 -17.26 8.59 6.58
C HIS A 592 -16.11 7.58 6.60
N ALA A 593 -14.85 8.04 6.56
CA ALA A 593 -13.69 7.18 6.74
C ALA A 593 -13.72 6.44 8.09
N PHE A 594 -14.07 7.13 9.19
CA PHE A 594 -14.29 6.48 10.50
C PHE A 594 -15.46 5.49 10.45
N ALA A 595 -16.56 5.83 9.79
CA ALA A 595 -17.72 4.94 9.68
C ALA A 595 -17.38 3.64 8.96
N LEU A 596 -16.54 3.68 7.92
CA LEU A 596 -16.07 2.48 7.22
C LEU A 596 -15.28 1.55 8.16
N LEU A 597 -14.36 2.11 8.95
CA LEU A 597 -13.60 1.31 9.91
C LEU A 597 -14.47 0.76 11.05
N ILE A 598 -15.45 1.53 11.51
CA ILE A 598 -16.36 1.10 12.59
C ILE A 598 -17.30 -0.01 12.12
N ARG A 599 -17.77 0.02 10.85
CA ARG A 599 -18.64 -1.03 10.30
C ARG A 599 -18.00 -2.41 10.27
N MET A 600 -16.67 -2.48 10.25
CA MET A 600 -15.95 -3.76 10.36
C MET A 600 -16.25 -4.49 11.68
N TYR A 601 -16.79 -3.80 12.70
CA TYR A 601 -17.26 -4.43 13.94
C TYR A 601 -18.69 -5.00 13.84
N ASP A 602 -19.48 -4.58 12.85
CA ASP A 602 -20.87 -5.03 12.63
C ASP A 602 -20.93 -6.22 11.66
N ASP A 603 -20.03 -6.28 10.66
CA ASP A 603 -20.01 -7.33 9.61
C ASP A 603 -19.61 -8.73 10.14
N HIS A 604 -19.23 -8.85 11.40
CA HIS A 604 -18.93 -10.14 12.04
C HIS A 604 -20.16 -10.97 12.43
N ASP A 605 -21.38 -10.44 12.28
CA ASP A 605 -22.63 -11.13 12.60
C ASP A 605 -23.32 -11.77 11.38
N ASP A 606 -22.79 -11.65 10.14
CA ASP A 606 -23.41 -12.19 8.92
C ASP A 606 -22.40 -13.00 8.05
N ASP A 607 -22.48 -14.34 8.12
CA ASP A 607 -21.67 -15.32 7.36
C ASP A 607 -21.95 -15.27 5.84
N GLY A 608 -21.69 -14.15 5.15
CA GLY A 608 -22.02 -14.07 3.72
C GLY A 608 -21.46 -12.94 2.86
N ILE A 609 -20.77 -11.93 3.40
CA ILE A 609 -20.11 -10.90 2.57
C ILE A 609 -18.73 -10.63 3.15
N GLY A 610 -17.68 -11.03 2.43
CA GLY A 610 -16.29 -10.78 2.81
C GLY A 610 -15.95 -9.27 2.83
N PRO A 611 -15.06 -8.81 3.72
CA PRO A 611 -14.79 -7.40 3.95
C PRO A 611 -13.91 -6.69 2.89
N ASP A 612 -13.76 -7.25 1.69
CA ASP A 612 -12.74 -6.81 0.72
C ASP A 612 -13.25 -5.94 -0.45
N ASP A 613 -14.48 -5.42 -0.40
CA ASP A 613 -15.04 -4.60 -1.49
C ASP A 613 -15.27 -3.12 -1.13
N LEU A 614 -14.51 -2.58 -0.16
CA LEU A 614 -14.59 -1.15 0.19
C LEU A 614 -13.95 -0.21 -0.86
N SER A 615 -13.45 -0.74 -1.98
CA SER A 615 -13.22 0.04 -3.21
C SER A 615 -14.51 0.37 -3.99
N GLY A 616 -15.66 -0.16 -3.57
CA GLY A 616 -16.92 -0.15 -4.29
C GLY A 616 -18.08 0.59 -3.60
N ALA A 617 -17.83 1.59 -2.75
CA ALA A 617 -18.92 2.41 -2.18
C ALA A 617 -19.54 3.34 -3.25
N GLY A 618 -20.30 2.78 -4.18
CA GLY A 618 -21.10 3.51 -5.16
C GLY A 618 -22.19 4.33 -4.46
N PHE A 619 -21.98 5.64 -4.40
CA PHE A 619 -22.99 6.61 -4.02
C PHE A 619 -24.11 6.61 -5.07
N ASN A 620 -25.37 6.35 -4.64
CA ASN A 620 -26.54 6.47 -5.51
C ASN A 620 -27.23 7.82 -5.23
N PRO A 621 -27.14 8.84 -6.11
CA PRO A 621 -27.72 10.16 -5.84
C PRO A 621 -29.24 10.23 -6.07
N ASP A 622 -29.87 9.20 -6.64
CA ASP A 622 -31.27 9.24 -7.05
C ASP A 622 -32.19 8.41 -6.12
N GLY A 623 -32.38 8.91 -4.91
CA GLY A 623 -33.61 8.65 -4.16
C GLY A 623 -34.64 9.72 -4.53
N PRO A 624 -35.84 9.38 -5.05
CA PRO A 624 -36.76 10.40 -5.54
C PRO A 624 -37.33 11.18 -4.36
N ALA A 625 -37.08 12.49 -4.37
CA ALA A 625 -37.90 13.46 -3.68
C ALA A 625 -39.31 13.42 -4.27
N GLY A 626 -40.28 12.96 -3.49
CA GLY A 626 -41.72 13.04 -3.79
C GLY A 626 -42.47 13.39 -2.52
N GLY A 627 -42.88 14.64 -2.40
CA GLY A 627 -43.71 15.14 -1.31
C GLY A 627 -45.22 14.97 -1.54
N ASP A 628 -45.92 15.05 -0.42
CA ASP A 628 -47.28 15.55 -0.16
C ASP A 628 -48.50 14.82 -0.76
N ASP A 629 -49.32 14.16 0.10
CA ASP A 629 -50.50 14.80 0.75
C ASP A 629 -51.41 13.78 1.49
N ASP A 630 -51.91 14.22 2.66
CA ASP A 630 -53.21 13.98 3.34
C ASP A 630 -53.71 12.57 3.74
N ASP A 631 -53.70 12.30 5.07
CA ASP A 631 -54.86 12.45 6.01
C ASP A 631 -54.81 11.38 7.15
N PRO A 632 -55.06 11.73 8.44
CA PRO A 632 -54.98 10.81 9.57
C PRO A 632 -56.36 10.33 10.08
N HIS A 633 -56.33 9.27 10.90
CA HIS A 633 -57.35 8.79 11.87
C HIS A 633 -58.02 7.42 11.59
N GLY A 634 -57.94 6.52 12.59
CA GLY A 634 -59.09 5.70 13.03
C GLY A 634 -58.87 4.19 13.22
N ASP A 635 -58.79 3.77 14.49
CA ASP A 635 -59.37 2.57 15.14
C ASP A 635 -59.15 1.13 14.58
N ASP A 636 -58.33 0.35 15.29
CA ASP A 636 -58.61 -0.94 16.01
C ASP A 636 -59.91 -1.76 15.68
N PRO A 637 -60.03 -3.07 16.04
CA PRO A 637 -59.33 -4.29 15.60
C PRO A 637 -60.35 -5.46 15.29
N VAL A 638 -59.92 -6.73 15.28
CA VAL A 638 -60.69 -8.00 15.55
C VAL A 638 -60.84 -9.04 14.41
N GLY A 639 -60.45 -10.28 14.74
CA GLY A 639 -61.06 -11.55 14.28
C GLY A 639 -60.20 -12.30 13.25
N GLY A 640 -59.55 -13.43 13.53
CA GLY A 640 -59.91 -14.55 14.38
C GLY A 640 -60.45 -15.68 13.50
N ASP A 641 -59.69 -16.76 13.32
CA ASP A 641 -60.23 -18.12 13.39
C ASP A 641 -59.13 -19.18 13.49
N ILE A 642 -59.43 -20.13 14.37
CA ILE A 642 -58.66 -21.27 14.86
C ILE A 642 -59.16 -22.51 14.13
N ILE A 643 -58.29 -23.41 13.69
CA ILE A 643 -58.52 -24.87 13.70
C ILE A 643 -57.19 -25.59 14.03
N ASP A 644 -57.17 -26.24 15.19
CA ASP A 644 -56.28 -27.33 15.61
C ASP A 644 -56.63 -28.63 14.86
N ASP A 645 -55.63 -29.47 14.52
CA ASP A 645 -55.47 -30.81 15.13
C ASP A 645 -54.27 -31.59 14.54
N ASP A 646 -53.39 -31.99 15.47
CA ASP A 646 -52.73 -33.29 15.64
C ASP A 646 -51.66 -33.88 14.68
N ALA A 647 -50.44 -33.92 15.24
CA ALA A 647 -49.60 -35.10 15.50
C ALA A 647 -48.55 -35.60 14.46
N VAL A 648 -47.31 -35.16 14.71
CA VAL A 648 -46.02 -35.90 14.84
C VAL A 648 -45.86 -37.28 14.17
N ILE A 649 -44.92 -37.40 13.21
CA ILE A 649 -43.90 -38.48 13.04
C ILE A 649 -42.66 -37.89 12.33
N GLU A 650 -41.45 -38.19 12.83
CA GLU A 650 -40.12 -37.83 12.28
C GLU A 650 -39.68 -38.72 11.06
N PRO A 651 -38.40 -38.70 10.63
CA PRO A 651 -37.89 -38.15 9.37
C PRO A 651 -37.64 -39.23 8.30
N ASP A 652 -37.46 -38.82 7.04
CA ASP A 652 -36.42 -39.31 6.12
C ASP A 652 -36.68 -38.79 4.69
N ASP A 653 -35.58 -38.36 4.07
CA ASP A 653 -35.20 -38.44 2.65
C ASP A 653 -36.28 -38.18 1.58
N ASP A 654 -36.12 -37.09 0.83
CA ASP A 654 -35.97 -37.18 -0.63
C ASP A 654 -35.68 -35.81 -1.28
N ALA A 655 -34.57 -35.78 -2.02
CA ALA A 655 -34.32 -35.06 -3.28
C ALA A 655 -34.46 -33.53 -3.31
N ASP A 656 -33.34 -32.84 -3.04
CA ASP A 656 -33.04 -31.57 -3.69
C ASP A 656 -32.34 -31.88 -5.02
N ASP A 657 -33.10 -31.83 -6.13
CA ASP A 657 -32.57 -31.88 -7.49
C ASP A 657 -31.85 -30.56 -7.80
N GLY A 658 -30.68 -30.39 -7.21
CA GLY A 658 -29.68 -29.40 -7.62
C GLY A 658 -29.02 -29.86 -8.91
N ASP A 659 -29.57 -29.42 -10.04
CA ASP A 659 -29.00 -29.59 -11.39
C ASP A 659 -27.74 -28.70 -11.53
N GLY A 660 -26.73 -29.01 -10.72
CA GLY A 660 -25.39 -28.45 -10.75
C GLY A 660 -24.56 -29.19 -11.79
N VAL A 661 -23.98 -28.44 -12.72
CA VAL A 661 -23.06 -28.98 -13.72
C VAL A 661 -21.71 -29.20 -13.04
N TYR A 662 -21.44 -30.43 -12.61
CA TYR A 662 -20.12 -30.83 -12.11
C TYR A 662 -19.24 -31.27 -13.28
N LEU A 663 -18.13 -30.56 -13.48
CA LEU A 663 -17.04 -30.98 -14.36
C LEU A 663 -16.03 -31.80 -13.54
N ASP A 664 -15.54 -32.88 -14.15
CA ASP A 664 -14.55 -33.77 -13.58
C ASP A 664 -13.16 -33.26 -13.96
N ALA A 665 -12.36 -32.84 -12.96
CA ALA A 665 -11.06 -32.19 -13.15
C ALA A 665 -10.01 -33.11 -13.80
N ASP A 666 -10.22 -34.43 -13.77
CA ASP A 666 -9.27 -35.41 -14.31
C ASP A 666 -9.60 -35.85 -15.75
N ARG A 667 -10.56 -35.20 -16.41
CA ARG A 667 -11.00 -35.55 -17.77
C ARG A 667 -10.71 -34.45 -18.78
N ASP A 668 -10.05 -34.83 -19.88
CA ASP A 668 -9.98 -34.00 -21.08
C ASP A 668 -11.36 -33.93 -21.77
N TYR A 669 -11.90 -32.71 -21.84
CA TYR A 669 -13.12 -32.40 -22.59
C TYR A 669 -12.77 -31.96 -24.01
N THR A 670 -13.59 -32.38 -24.97
CA THR A 670 -13.45 -31.93 -26.36
C THR A 670 -14.07 -30.55 -26.56
N ASP A 671 -13.58 -29.78 -27.54
CA ASP A 671 -14.10 -28.44 -27.84
C ASP A 671 -15.62 -28.42 -28.09
N GLU A 672 -16.17 -29.46 -28.74
CA GLU A 672 -17.62 -29.60 -28.95
C GLU A 672 -18.41 -29.82 -27.64
N GLU A 673 -17.80 -30.43 -26.61
CA GLU A 673 -18.44 -30.64 -25.31
C GLU A 673 -18.44 -29.36 -24.46
N LEU A 674 -17.37 -28.56 -24.54
CA LEU A 674 -17.25 -27.26 -23.89
C LEU A 674 -18.21 -26.22 -24.51
N ASP A 675 -18.33 -26.20 -25.85
CA ASP A 675 -19.27 -25.33 -26.55
C ASP A 675 -20.74 -25.67 -26.20
N ALA A 676 -21.08 -26.96 -26.10
CA ALA A 676 -22.41 -27.39 -25.70
C ALA A 676 -22.74 -27.06 -24.23
N LEU A 677 -21.72 -26.98 -23.37
CA LEU A 677 -21.84 -26.55 -21.98
C LEU A 677 -22.12 -25.04 -21.89
N MET A 678 -21.40 -24.26 -22.69
CA MET A 678 -21.53 -22.81 -22.79
C MET A 678 -22.92 -22.38 -23.32
N ASP A 679 -23.45 -23.09 -24.33
CA ASP A 679 -24.81 -22.86 -24.84
C ASP A 679 -25.90 -23.16 -23.80
N ARG A 680 -25.65 -24.12 -22.89
CA ARG A 680 -26.59 -24.46 -21.80
C ARG A 680 -26.56 -23.44 -20.66
N LEU A 681 -25.40 -22.85 -20.37
CA LEU A 681 -25.24 -21.85 -19.32
C LEU A 681 -25.77 -20.47 -19.75
N THR A 682 -25.58 -20.10 -21.02
CA THR A 682 -26.05 -18.82 -21.56
C THR A 682 -27.57 -18.77 -21.79
N SER A 683 -28.24 -19.92 -21.93
CA SER A 683 -29.70 -20.00 -22.15
C SER A 683 -30.56 -19.92 -20.88
N ARG A 684 -29.96 -19.73 -19.69
CA ARG A 684 -30.66 -19.48 -18.40
C ARG A 684 -30.59 -18.03 -17.89
N ARG A 685 -30.26 -17.04 -18.74
CA ARG A 685 -30.40 -15.61 -18.43
C ARG A 685 -31.66 -15.00 -19.02
#